data_AF-A0A514WM01-F1
#
_entry.id   AF-A0A514WM01-F1
#
_cell.length_a   1.000
_cell.length_b   1.000
_cell.length_c   1.000
_cell.angle_alpha   90.00
_cell.angle_beta   90.00
_cell.angle_gamma   90.00
#
_symmetry.space_group_name_H-M   'P 1'
#
loop_
_entity.id
_entity.type
_entity.pdbx_description
1 polymer ?
#
loop_
_entity_poly.entity_id
_entity_poly.type
_entity_poly.pdbx_seq_one_letter_code
_entity_poly.pdbx_strand_id
1 'polypeptide(L)'
;MAKISLLPDALDLDGSELVPIVQGGATRQASFGGAVATLAQPFVVQAQAASDQAADLVRAENTFVDVSLAAAEAAVADGTYFKLVDSAAGTAEIRLRNADGSALVYTEITRSALASNGADKGASMVGMQGGGTAEQGLSGARGPTLAEAVLLTIPAAFTAIQLSGHSAPGLGKCLYRRVAGEPGHGGKFQSGDGAWWELAEEAVTPQMFGAAADDGSFAGTNDLAAIKLAFNVACALGVPLRINRPHYAVAAVYTDPIEIPATGGVIEFEGLGRIRWGNFGLPLFWNQDGVGRIEIRNANLIGDYTTPLTVNKPAYVQQFYNALGRGAGYGFGNSVTGMLSFLGSADVEVSNPRFTARTLENDKLITVCIMAGEGANGAKGAFKVTGTSTFDGIHFGILAWAYKSLDVGDILADHWGQLSVAGYAGIATHVIYCSVQGDEDVRTTLGDVYDLGTEVAGIDFTLGSCSVKFTSQGQAIRTGNLYSLRAAGILDINGSNFDIASLFWKGDSAAKLGAGKPIRIGLGLYDGYGRTANGGKFGSVYLHIPDDHNNTVIFSEYGCYNVNFGKVTIRHDGTSQQAGIISGPFGNCDFDVYLDMPNTITAGAPTFINIQNGGDNNRVTMRTNSPQFKTMRVIESDKVGSTGNTALITGILTGEERRLTPGHELGLYRVEARLAMTAGATLTAANLIPRGANVIALTSTISTAAGTSAGLTGYKLGTAADDDLYGVRTGVGVGGYTGNAQWTADASGVRIAAESVIVTAVGGNFDGTGEILIVANYFIGAPYTDLL
;
A
#
# COMPACT_ATOMS: atom_id res chain seq x y z
N MET A 1 -28.47 -32.55 -9.31
CA MET A 1 -27.36 -31.99 -8.51
C MET A 1 -27.37 -30.49 -8.67
N ALA A 2 -27.87 -29.76 -7.67
CA ALA A 2 -27.80 -28.31 -7.56
C ALA A 2 -27.55 -27.95 -6.09
N LYS A 3 -26.71 -26.92 -5.89
CA LYS A 3 -26.14 -26.44 -4.63
C LYS A 3 -27.21 -25.98 -3.63
N ILE A 4 -27.04 -26.42 -2.37
CA ILE A 4 -27.66 -25.86 -1.17
C ILE A 4 -26.69 -24.81 -0.63
N SER A 5 -26.96 -23.53 -0.87
CA SER A 5 -26.21 -22.42 -0.23
C SER A 5 -27.08 -21.17 -0.04
N LEU A 6 -28.38 -21.33 0.22
CA LEU A 6 -29.32 -20.24 0.48
C LEU A 6 -30.40 -20.68 1.49
N LEU A 7 -30.02 -20.91 2.76
CA LEU A 7 -30.99 -20.92 3.85
C LEU A 7 -30.73 -19.69 4.74
N PRO A 8 -31.77 -18.89 5.07
CA PRO A 8 -31.64 -17.69 5.88
C PRO A 8 -31.44 -18.00 7.37
N ASP A 9 -30.93 -17.01 8.10
CA ASP A 9 -30.73 -17.03 9.55
C ASP A 9 -31.98 -17.45 10.33
N ALA A 10 -31.75 -18.05 11.51
CA ALA A 10 -32.71 -18.67 12.40
C ALA A 10 -34.08 -17.97 12.46
N LEU A 11 -35.07 -18.60 11.84
CA LEU A 11 -36.48 -18.33 12.11
C LEU A 11 -36.82 -18.80 13.53
N ASP A 12 -37.61 -18.00 14.23
CA ASP A 12 -38.33 -18.41 15.45
C ASP A 12 -38.98 -19.78 15.18
N LEU A 13 -38.56 -20.79 15.94
CA LEU A 13 -39.14 -22.12 15.90
C LEU A 13 -40.59 -22.02 16.37
N ASP A 14 -41.54 -22.05 15.44
CA ASP A 14 -42.98 -21.94 15.72
C ASP A 14 -43.61 -23.27 16.15
N GLY A 15 -42.80 -24.33 16.22
CA GLY A 15 -43.22 -25.68 16.60
C GLY A 15 -43.82 -26.49 15.45
N SER A 16 -43.75 -25.97 14.21
CA SER A 16 -44.20 -26.69 13.01
C SER A 16 -43.12 -27.56 12.37
N GLU A 17 -41.86 -27.53 12.84
CA GLU A 17 -40.77 -28.31 12.25
C GLU A 17 -41.00 -29.81 12.44
N LEU A 18 -41.03 -30.53 11.31
CA LEU A 18 -41.28 -31.96 11.27
C LEU A 18 -39.96 -32.74 11.23
N VAL A 19 -39.73 -33.62 12.21
CA VAL A 19 -38.57 -34.52 12.21
C VAL A 19 -38.99 -35.86 11.57
N PRO A 20 -38.19 -36.44 10.65
CA PRO A 20 -38.48 -37.74 10.08
C PRO A 20 -38.24 -38.85 11.12
N ILE A 21 -39.30 -39.54 11.50
CA ILE A 21 -39.25 -40.71 12.39
C ILE A 21 -39.54 -41.94 11.53
N VAL A 22 -38.67 -42.96 11.58
CA VAL A 22 -38.89 -44.24 10.89
C VAL A 22 -39.51 -45.21 11.89
N GLN A 23 -40.78 -45.55 11.68
CA GLN A 23 -41.47 -46.56 12.48
C GLN A 23 -42.08 -47.61 11.54
N GLY A 24 -41.69 -48.87 11.73
CA GLY A 24 -42.16 -49.99 10.89
C GLY A 24 -41.61 -50.02 9.46
N GLY A 25 -40.49 -49.36 9.19
CA GLY A 25 -39.88 -49.31 7.85
C GLY A 25 -40.40 -48.20 6.92
N ALA A 26 -41.30 -47.34 7.40
CA ALA A 26 -41.75 -46.14 6.69
C ALA A 26 -41.39 -44.87 7.47
N THR A 27 -40.81 -43.89 6.78
CA THR A 27 -40.49 -42.58 7.34
C THR A 27 -41.75 -41.71 7.37
N ARG A 28 -42.17 -41.27 8.56
CA ARG A 28 -43.25 -40.30 8.74
C ARG A 28 -42.72 -39.05 9.44
N GLN A 29 -43.22 -37.89 9.03
CA GLN A 29 -42.82 -36.58 9.55
C GLN A 29 -43.85 -36.12 10.59
N ALA A 30 -43.42 -35.87 11.83
CA ALA A 30 -44.28 -35.39 12.92
C ALA A 30 -43.65 -34.16 13.59
N SER A 31 -44.50 -33.21 14.03
CA SER A 31 -44.06 -31.98 14.71
C SER A 31 -43.51 -32.29 16.10
N PHE A 32 -42.53 -31.52 16.56
CA PHE A 32 -41.84 -31.74 17.83
C PHE A 32 -42.81 -31.79 19.03
N GLY A 33 -43.85 -30.95 19.00
CA GLY A 33 -44.94 -30.97 19.99
C GLY A 33 -45.74 -32.28 19.98
N GLY A 34 -45.89 -32.93 18.83
CA GLY A 34 -46.56 -34.22 18.70
C GLY A 34 -45.76 -35.38 19.29
N ALA A 35 -44.42 -35.38 19.18
CA ALA A 35 -43.57 -36.42 19.75
C ALA A 35 -43.50 -36.33 21.29
N VAL A 36 -43.38 -35.09 21.82
CA VAL A 36 -43.44 -34.84 23.27
C VAL A 36 -44.83 -35.17 23.82
N ALA A 37 -45.90 -34.80 23.10
CA ALA A 37 -47.25 -35.22 23.45
C ALA A 37 -47.37 -36.74 23.42
N THR A 38 -46.87 -37.45 22.41
CA THR A 38 -47.03 -38.92 22.35
C THR A 38 -46.26 -39.66 23.46
N LEU A 39 -45.08 -39.15 23.87
CA LEU A 39 -44.29 -39.74 24.96
C LEU A 39 -44.78 -39.34 26.36
N ALA A 40 -45.21 -38.09 26.54
CA ALA A 40 -45.63 -37.57 27.84
C ALA A 40 -47.13 -37.77 28.11
N GLN A 41 -47.98 -37.79 27.07
CA GLN A 41 -49.43 -37.90 27.23
C GLN A 41 -49.86 -39.15 28.00
N PRO A 42 -49.27 -40.35 27.84
CA PRO A 42 -49.65 -41.50 28.66
C PRO A 42 -49.44 -41.24 30.16
N PHE A 43 -48.36 -40.56 30.53
CA PHE A 43 -48.04 -40.21 31.91
C PHE A 43 -48.88 -39.04 32.42
N VAL A 44 -49.15 -38.04 31.58
CA VAL A 44 -50.04 -36.91 31.92
C VAL A 44 -51.48 -37.38 32.07
N VAL A 45 -51.95 -38.31 31.22
CA VAL A 45 -53.28 -38.91 31.32
C VAL A 45 -53.38 -39.84 32.53
N GLN A 46 -52.31 -40.59 32.87
CA GLN A 46 -52.31 -41.38 34.11
C GLN A 46 -52.27 -40.49 35.36
N ALA A 47 -51.50 -39.41 35.37
CA ALA A 47 -51.45 -38.45 36.47
C ALA A 47 -52.77 -37.68 36.60
N GLN A 48 -53.37 -37.27 35.48
CA GLN A 48 -54.68 -36.62 35.46
C GLN A 48 -55.78 -37.60 35.89
N ALA A 49 -55.76 -38.85 35.44
CA ALA A 49 -56.72 -39.87 35.88
C ALA A 49 -56.58 -40.22 37.37
N ALA A 50 -55.36 -40.23 37.91
CA ALA A 50 -55.12 -40.41 39.35
C ALA A 50 -55.55 -39.19 40.16
N SER A 51 -55.29 -37.98 39.66
CA SER A 51 -55.76 -36.71 40.25
C SER A 51 -57.29 -36.59 40.21
N ASP A 52 -57.91 -36.98 39.11
CA ASP A 52 -59.36 -36.96 38.93
C ASP A 52 -60.02 -38.03 39.80
N GLN A 53 -59.44 -39.24 39.90
CA GLN A 53 -59.88 -40.25 40.87
C GLN A 53 -59.77 -39.75 42.31
N ALA A 54 -58.70 -39.04 42.68
CA ALA A 54 -58.54 -38.50 44.02
C ALA A 54 -59.47 -37.31 44.31
N ALA A 55 -59.74 -36.46 43.32
CA ALA A 55 -60.72 -35.38 43.40
C ALA A 55 -62.16 -35.90 43.52
N ASP A 56 -62.47 -37.06 42.91
CA ASP A 56 -63.77 -37.74 43.04
C ASP A 56 -63.94 -38.49 44.38
N LEU A 57 -62.83 -38.82 45.06
CA LEU A 57 -62.85 -39.52 46.36
C LEU A 57 -63.15 -38.59 47.53
N VAL A 58 -62.80 -37.30 47.43
CA VAL A 58 -63.12 -36.30 48.44
C VAL A 58 -64.41 -35.58 48.02
N ARG A 59 -65.51 -35.92 48.69
CA ARG A 59 -66.77 -35.19 48.50
C ARG A 59 -66.60 -33.74 48.96
N ALA A 60 -67.33 -32.82 48.31
CA ALA A 60 -67.24 -31.39 48.63
C ALA A 60 -67.55 -31.10 50.10
N GLU A 61 -68.45 -31.87 50.73
CA GLU A 61 -68.77 -31.78 52.16
C GLU A 61 -67.61 -32.18 53.09
N ASN A 62 -66.60 -32.89 52.59
CA ASN A 62 -65.43 -33.33 53.35
C ASN A 62 -64.18 -32.48 53.04
N THR A 63 -64.38 -31.23 52.61
CA THR A 63 -63.31 -30.25 52.47
C THR A 63 -63.33 -29.29 53.66
N PHE A 64 -62.22 -29.26 54.36
CA PHE A 64 -62.02 -28.54 55.61
C PHE A 64 -60.97 -27.47 55.40
N VAL A 65 -61.31 -26.21 55.64
CA VAL A 65 -60.39 -25.08 55.41
C VAL A 65 -60.02 -24.47 56.75
N ASP A 66 -58.72 -24.38 57.05
CA ASP A 66 -58.14 -23.76 58.25
C ASP A 66 -58.70 -24.29 59.57
N VAL A 67 -59.07 -25.56 59.60
CA VAL A 67 -59.47 -26.26 60.83
C VAL A 67 -58.39 -27.23 61.28
N SER A 68 -58.35 -27.50 62.58
CA SER A 68 -57.43 -28.50 63.12
C SER A 68 -57.74 -29.91 62.58
N LEU A 69 -56.71 -30.74 62.42
CA LEU A 69 -56.86 -32.12 61.97
C LEU A 69 -57.87 -32.91 62.83
N ALA A 70 -57.83 -32.75 64.16
CA ALA A 70 -58.76 -33.43 65.07
C ALA A 70 -60.24 -33.05 64.82
N ALA A 71 -60.51 -31.79 64.45
CA ALA A 71 -61.85 -31.33 64.12
C ALA A 71 -62.35 -31.91 62.79
N ALA A 72 -61.47 -31.98 61.78
CA ALA A 72 -61.79 -32.61 60.50
C ALA A 72 -62.03 -34.12 60.66
N GLU A 73 -61.19 -34.81 61.46
CA GLU A 73 -61.33 -36.23 61.76
C GLU A 73 -62.63 -36.57 62.51
N ALA A 74 -63.08 -35.71 63.41
CA ALA A 74 -64.33 -35.90 64.15
C ALA A 74 -65.58 -35.72 63.25
N ALA A 75 -65.45 -34.98 62.16
CA ALA A 75 -66.54 -34.69 61.22
C ALA A 75 -66.68 -35.73 60.10
N VAL A 76 -65.74 -36.69 60.00
CA VAL A 76 -65.63 -37.63 58.89
C VAL A 76 -65.67 -39.07 59.40
N ALA A 77 -66.49 -39.91 58.78
CA ALA A 77 -66.61 -41.32 59.16
C ALA A 77 -65.34 -42.12 58.80
N ASP A 78 -65.11 -43.21 59.53
CA ASP A 78 -64.06 -44.19 59.23
C ASP A 78 -64.16 -44.69 57.76
N GLY A 79 -63.02 -44.83 57.09
CA GLY A 79 -62.90 -45.22 55.68
C GLY A 79 -63.15 -44.11 54.66
N THR A 80 -63.32 -42.86 55.09
CA THR A 80 -63.65 -41.74 54.19
C THR A 80 -62.44 -40.83 53.94
N TYR A 81 -62.24 -40.43 52.68
CA TYR A 81 -61.23 -39.43 52.32
C TYR A 81 -61.75 -38.02 52.61
N PHE A 82 -60.88 -37.17 53.14
CA PHE A 82 -61.15 -35.76 53.36
C PHE A 82 -59.94 -34.88 53.00
N LYS A 83 -60.22 -33.63 52.71
CA LYS A 83 -59.22 -32.63 52.32
C LYS A 83 -59.08 -31.59 53.42
N LEU A 84 -57.86 -31.40 53.90
CA LEU A 84 -57.52 -30.36 54.86
C LEU A 84 -56.72 -29.27 54.15
N VAL A 85 -57.33 -28.12 53.93
CA VAL A 85 -56.71 -26.95 53.30
C VAL A 85 -56.13 -26.05 54.38
N ASP A 86 -54.82 -25.85 54.36
CA ASP A 86 -54.14 -24.81 55.13
C ASP A 86 -53.91 -23.63 54.19
N SER A 87 -54.78 -22.62 54.27
CA SER A 87 -54.73 -21.45 53.40
C SER A 87 -53.52 -20.57 53.69
N ALA A 88 -52.98 -20.60 54.92
CA ALA A 88 -51.79 -19.86 55.31
C ALA A 88 -50.51 -20.50 54.75
N ALA A 89 -50.41 -21.83 54.80
CA ALA A 89 -49.32 -22.59 54.19
C ALA A 89 -49.49 -22.76 52.67
N GLY A 90 -50.70 -22.55 52.15
CA GLY A 90 -51.01 -22.68 50.72
C GLY A 90 -51.10 -24.12 50.24
N THR A 91 -51.22 -25.09 51.14
CA THR A 91 -51.25 -26.52 50.85
C THR A 91 -52.61 -27.12 51.16
N ALA A 92 -52.91 -28.25 50.54
CA ALA A 92 -54.02 -29.08 50.92
C ALA A 92 -53.57 -30.53 51.08
N GLU A 93 -53.87 -31.12 52.22
CA GLU A 93 -53.56 -32.52 52.52
C GLU A 93 -54.78 -33.38 52.24
N ILE A 94 -54.62 -34.44 51.46
CA ILE A 94 -55.63 -35.46 51.29
C ILE A 94 -55.34 -36.60 52.25
N ARG A 95 -56.29 -36.89 53.13
CA ARG A 95 -56.13 -37.86 54.20
C ARG A 95 -57.26 -38.90 54.14
N LEU A 96 -56.93 -40.14 54.46
CA LEU A 96 -57.89 -41.23 54.64
C LEU A 96 -58.17 -41.39 56.14
N ARG A 97 -59.43 -41.21 56.56
CA ARG A 97 -59.84 -41.47 57.94
C ARG A 97 -59.85 -42.98 58.20
N ASN A 98 -59.19 -43.40 59.28
CA ASN A 98 -59.17 -44.77 59.81
C ASN A 98 -59.69 -44.76 61.27
N ALA A 99 -59.97 -45.94 61.83
CA ALA A 99 -60.46 -46.08 63.21
C ALA A 99 -59.55 -45.40 64.27
N ASP A 100 -58.24 -45.36 64.02
CA ASP A 100 -57.23 -44.84 64.95
C ASP A 100 -56.77 -43.39 64.66
N GLY A 101 -57.26 -42.74 63.60
CA GLY A 101 -56.65 -41.50 63.12
C GLY A 101 -56.91 -41.20 61.65
N SER A 102 -56.11 -40.34 61.03
CA SER A 102 -56.08 -40.19 59.58
C SER A 102 -54.68 -40.38 59.02
N ALA A 103 -54.57 -41.14 57.95
CA ALA A 103 -53.32 -41.32 57.21
C ALA A 103 -53.22 -40.27 56.09
N LEU A 104 -52.10 -39.56 56.01
CA LEU A 104 -51.80 -38.68 54.89
C LEU A 104 -51.58 -39.52 53.62
N VAL A 105 -52.33 -39.22 52.57
CA VAL A 105 -52.23 -39.89 51.27
C VAL A 105 -51.25 -39.11 50.39
N TYR A 106 -51.51 -37.81 50.22
CA TYR A 106 -50.64 -36.88 49.52
C TYR A 106 -50.95 -35.44 49.93
N THR A 107 -50.02 -34.53 49.60
CA THR A 107 -50.20 -33.09 49.75
C THR A 107 -50.18 -32.46 48.37
N GLU A 108 -51.13 -31.57 48.10
CA GLU A 108 -51.18 -30.75 46.88
C GLU A 108 -51.04 -29.26 47.22
N ILE A 109 -50.64 -28.47 46.24
CA ILE A 109 -50.56 -27.01 46.37
C ILE A 109 -51.91 -26.43 45.94
N THR A 110 -52.48 -25.54 46.74
CA THR A 110 -53.76 -24.92 46.38
C THR A 110 -53.60 -24.01 45.15
N ARG A 111 -54.65 -23.94 44.32
CA ARG A 111 -54.68 -23.01 43.18
C ARG A 111 -54.43 -21.56 43.61
N SER A 112 -54.92 -21.18 44.80
CA SER A 112 -54.70 -19.85 45.39
C SER A 112 -53.23 -19.60 45.74
N ALA A 113 -52.50 -20.59 46.26
CA ALA A 113 -51.06 -20.47 46.51
C ALA A 113 -50.26 -20.37 45.21
N LEU A 114 -50.64 -21.17 44.20
CA LEU A 114 -50.04 -21.11 42.86
C LEU A 114 -50.31 -19.77 42.15
N ALA A 115 -51.48 -19.15 42.40
CA ALA A 115 -51.90 -17.88 41.81
C ALA A 115 -51.57 -16.64 42.66
N SER A 116 -51.06 -16.81 43.89
CA SER A 116 -50.73 -15.67 44.75
C SER A 116 -49.57 -14.86 44.12
N ASN A 117 -49.79 -13.56 43.90
CA ASN A 117 -48.92 -12.64 43.16
C ASN A 117 -47.52 -12.39 43.77
N GLY A 118 -47.06 -13.21 44.72
CA GLY A 118 -45.66 -13.26 45.09
C GLY A 118 -44.95 -14.18 44.10
N ALA A 119 -44.20 -13.61 43.16
CA ALA A 119 -43.56 -14.32 42.04
C ALA A 119 -42.74 -15.58 42.43
N ASP A 120 -42.41 -15.75 43.71
CA ASP A 120 -41.49 -16.77 44.20
C ASP A 120 -42.18 -17.97 44.87
N LYS A 121 -43.45 -17.86 45.29
CA LYS A 121 -44.10 -18.95 46.07
C LYS A 121 -44.51 -20.15 45.20
N GLY A 122 -45.10 -19.91 44.03
CA GLY A 122 -45.49 -21.00 43.13
C GLY A 122 -44.28 -21.76 42.58
N ALA A 123 -43.21 -21.04 42.23
CA ALA A 123 -42.00 -21.61 41.61
C ALA A 123 -41.11 -22.37 42.61
N SER A 124 -41.05 -21.94 43.87
CA SER A 124 -40.30 -22.63 44.93
C SER A 124 -40.95 -23.94 45.36
N MET A 125 -42.26 -24.11 45.15
CA MET A 125 -42.99 -25.32 45.56
C MET A 125 -43.05 -26.41 44.47
N VAL A 126 -42.65 -26.12 43.22
CA VAL A 126 -42.45 -27.14 42.18
C VAL A 126 -41.02 -27.65 42.30
N GLY A 127 -40.81 -28.69 43.11
CA GLY A 127 -39.51 -29.36 43.21
C GLY A 127 -39.22 -30.22 41.98
N MET A 128 -37.97 -30.24 41.54
CA MET A 128 -37.44 -31.27 40.66
C MET A 128 -37.15 -32.55 41.46
N GLN A 129 -37.13 -33.70 40.79
CA GLN A 129 -36.90 -35.02 41.40
C GLN A 129 -35.54 -35.16 42.16
N GLY A 130 -34.66 -34.14 42.09
CA GLY A 130 -33.39 -34.05 42.82
C GLY A 130 -33.35 -33.02 43.95
N GLY A 131 -34.48 -32.47 44.39
CA GLY A 131 -34.56 -31.53 45.53
C GLY A 131 -34.22 -30.06 45.21
N GLY A 132 -33.92 -29.73 43.94
CA GLY A 132 -33.85 -28.34 43.48
C GLY A 132 -35.22 -27.78 43.12
N THR A 133 -35.43 -26.47 43.23
CA THR A 133 -36.68 -25.84 42.80
C THR A 133 -36.73 -25.73 41.27
N ALA A 134 -37.93 -25.66 40.69
CA ALA A 134 -38.12 -25.38 39.26
C ALA A 134 -37.42 -24.07 38.86
N GLU A 135 -37.42 -23.09 39.77
CA GLU A 135 -36.69 -21.84 39.63
C GLU A 135 -35.17 -22.05 39.57
N GLN A 136 -34.58 -22.96 40.35
CA GLN A 136 -33.15 -23.32 40.24
C GLN A 136 -32.82 -23.97 38.90
N GLY A 137 -33.72 -24.79 38.34
CA GLY A 137 -33.52 -25.34 36.99
C GLY A 137 -33.77 -24.35 35.86
N LEU A 138 -34.70 -23.40 36.04
CA LEU A 138 -34.98 -22.35 35.04
C LEU A 138 -33.94 -21.22 35.09
N SER A 139 -33.44 -20.86 36.27
CA SER A 139 -32.30 -19.94 36.45
C SER A 139 -31.00 -20.56 35.94
N GLY A 140 -30.83 -21.88 36.05
CA GLY A 140 -29.79 -22.61 35.33
C GLY A 140 -29.92 -22.54 33.79
N ALA A 141 -31.13 -22.31 33.26
CA ALA A 141 -31.37 -22.15 31.82
C ALA A 141 -31.15 -20.70 31.32
N ARG A 142 -31.24 -19.69 32.20
CA ARG A 142 -30.81 -18.32 31.90
C ARG A 142 -29.36 -18.16 32.36
N GLY A 143 -28.42 -18.36 31.43
CA GLY A 143 -26.99 -18.26 31.73
C GLY A 143 -26.67 -17.01 32.58
N PRO A 144 -25.96 -17.13 33.71
CA PRO A 144 -25.63 -16.00 34.56
C PRO A 144 -24.66 -15.03 33.83
N THR A 145 -24.57 -13.80 34.32
CA THR A 145 -23.40 -12.94 34.07
C THR A 145 -22.17 -13.49 34.80
N LEU A 146 -20.96 -13.01 34.48
CA LEU A 146 -19.76 -13.48 35.19
C LEU A 146 -19.84 -13.22 36.70
N ALA A 147 -20.33 -12.05 37.10
CA ALA A 147 -20.49 -11.68 38.50
C ALA A 147 -21.47 -12.61 39.24
N GLU A 148 -22.56 -12.99 38.60
CA GLU A 148 -23.51 -13.97 39.14
C GLU A 148 -22.88 -15.38 39.20
N ALA A 149 -22.18 -15.81 38.15
CA ALA A 149 -21.55 -17.13 38.08
C ALA A 149 -20.52 -17.38 39.19
N VAL A 150 -19.77 -16.34 39.57
CA VAL A 150 -18.80 -16.38 40.68
C VAL A 150 -19.49 -16.62 42.03
N LEU A 151 -20.74 -16.19 42.20
CA LEU A 151 -21.50 -16.37 43.45
C LEU A 151 -22.32 -17.67 43.49
N LEU A 152 -22.51 -18.33 42.34
CA LEU A 152 -23.33 -19.54 42.26
C LEU A 152 -22.61 -20.78 42.79
N THR A 153 -23.33 -21.62 43.51
CA THR A 153 -22.93 -23.00 43.78
C THR A 153 -23.39 -23.87 42.62
N ILE A 154 -22.47 -24.30 41.76
CA ILE A 154 -22.79 -25.09 40.56
C ILE A 154 -22.65 -26.58 40.88
N PRO A 155 -23.70 -27.41 40.72
CA PRO A 155 -23.61 -28.83 41.02
C PRO A 155 -22.48 -29.52 40.24
N ALA A 156 -21.76 -30.42 40.91
CA ALA A 156 -20.59 -31.07 40.35
C ALA A 156 -20.82 -31.88 39.06
N ALA A 157 -22.09 -32.23 38.78
CA ALA A 157 -22.50 -32.92 37.56
C ALA A 157 -22.40 -32.03 36.29
N PHE A 158 -22.39 -30.71 36.43
CA PHE A 158 -22.18 -29.80 35.30
C PHE A 158 -20.69 -29.74 34.95
N THR A 159 -20.36 -30.12 33.73
CA THR A 159 -18.98 -30.05 33.19
C THR A 159 -18.75 -28.79 32.35
N ALA A 160 -19.82 -28.10 31.97
CA ALA A 160 -19.79 -26.85 31.24
C ALA A 160 -20.95 -25.96 31.65
N ILE A 161 -20.77 -24.65 31.55
CA ILE A 161 -21.83 -23.65 31.75
C ILE A 161 -21.72 -22.56 30.69
N GLN A 162 -22.86 -22.04 30.26
CA GLN A 162 -22.91 -20.91 29.34
C GLN A 162 -23.30 -19.65 30.12
N LEU A 163 -22.45 -18.63 30.06
CA LEU A 163 -22.78 -17.30 30.57
C LEU A 163 -23.64 -16.56 29.55
N SER A 164 -24.65 -15.81 30.00
CA SER A 164 -25.40 -14.93 29.10
C SER A 164 -24.60 -13.69 28.71
N GLY A 165 -23.58 -13.32 29.50
CA GLY A 165 -22.64 -12.25 29.20
C GLY A 165 -21.62 -12.04 30.32
N HIS A 166 -20.68 -11.10 30.15
CA HIS A 166 -19.68 -10.76 31.14
C HIS A 166 -20.22 -9.73 32.14
N SER A 167 -20.47 -8.50 31.69
CA SER A 167 -20.96 -7.38 32.52
C SER A 167 -22.49 -7.23 32.48
N ALA A 168 -23.12 -7.66 31.39
CA ALA A 168 -24.56 -7.64 31.21
C ALA A 168 -25.00 -8.81 30.30
N PRO A 169 -26.21 -9.36 30.48
CA PRO A 169 -26.75 -10.36 29.56
C PRO A 169 -26.72 -9.88 28.10
N GLY A 170 -26.23 -10.74 27.20
CA GLY A 170 -26.09 -10.47 25.77
C GLY A 170 -24.75 -9.87 25.35
N LEU A 171 -23.90 -9.41 26.27
CA LEU A 171 -22.57 -8.88 25.98
C LEU A 171 -21.49 -9.82 26.50
N GLY A 172 -20.76 -10.47 25.59
CA GLY A 172 -19.71 -11.43 25.98
C GLY A 172 -20.25 -12.79 26.39
N LYS A 173 -21.37 -13.22 25.78
CA LYS A 173 -21.89 -14.58 25.93
C LYS A 173 -20.77 -15.58 25.60
N CYS A 174 -20.52 -16.54 26.49
CA CYS A 174 -19.48 -17.54 26.27
C CYS A 174 -19.71 -18.82 27.06
N LEU A 175 -19.13 -19.92 26.57
CA LEU A 175 -19.09 -21.23 27.21
C LEU A 175 -17.84 -21.36 28.07
N TYR A 176 -18.00 -21.85 29.30
CA TYR A 176 -16.93 -22.25 30.19
C TYR A 176 -17.00 -23.75 30.45
N ARG A 177 -15.84 -24.39 30.57
CA ARG A 177 -15.70 -25.78 31.02
C ARG A 177 -15.12 -25.84 32.42
N ARG A 178 -15.54 -26.82 33.20
CA ARG A 178 -14.98 -27.07 34.53
C ARG A 178 -13.57 -27.66 34.40
N VAL A 179 -12.63 -27.18 35.21
CA VAL A 179 -11.23 -27.65 35.23
C VAL A 179 -10.81 -28.03 36.65
N ALA A 180 -9.83 -28.93 36.75
CA ALA A 180 -9.39 -29.47 38.04
C ALA A 180 -8.55 -28.47 38.87
N GLY A 181 -8.00 -27.43 38.24
CA GLY A 181 -7.17 -26.41 38.87
C GLY A 181 -7.26 -25.09 38.14
N GLU A 182 -6.74 -24.04 38.77
CA GLU A 182 -6.76 -22.68 38.24
C GLU A 182 -5.99 -22.57 36.91
N PRO A 183 -6.63 -22.12 35.81
CA PRO A 183 -5.93 -21.88 34.54
C PRO A 183 -4.86 -20.79 34.65
N GLY A 184 -3.82 -20.84 33.82
CA GLY A 184 -2.72 -19.86 33.83
C GLY A 184 -3.04 -18.48 33.23
N HIS A 185 -4.28 -18.24 32.76
CA HIS A 185 -4.66 -17.04 32.00
C HIS A 185 -5.92 -16.36 32.58
N GLY A 186 -6.27 -15.17 32.09
CA GLY A 186 -7.41 -14.38 32.60
C GLY A 186 -8.82 -14.89 32.25
N GLY A 187 -8.98 -15.76 31.26
CA GLY A 187 -10.27 -16.34 30.83
C GLY A 187 -10.77 -17.44 31.75
N LYS A 188 -10.84 -17.16 33.05
CA LYS A 188 -11.18 -18.12 34.10
C LYS A 188 -12.02 -17.45 35.19
N PHE A 189 -12.76 -18.24 35.94
CA PHE A 189 -13.31 -17.81 37.22
C PHE A 189 -13.50 -18.99 38.17
N GLN A 190 -13.69 -18.68 39.45
CA GLN A 190 -14.04 -19.66 40.48
C GLN A 190 -15.50 -19.45 40.90
N SER A 191 -16.32 -20.48 40.86
CA SER A 191 -17.70 -20.43 41.38
C SER A 191 -17.73 -20.51 42.91
N GLY A 192 -18.88 -20.23 43.52
CA GLY A 192 -19.06 -20.19 44.98
C GLY A 192 -18.81 -21.52 45.69
N ASP A 193 -18.84 -22.65 44.96
CA ASP A 193 -18.46 -23.98 45.44
C ASP A 193 -16.94 -24.25 45.40
N GLY A 194 -16.14 -23.28 44.94
CA GLY A 194 -14.69 -23.37 44.80
C GLY A 194 -14.22 -24.05 43.51
N ALA A 195 -15.14 -24.45 42.60
CA ALA A 195 -14.74 -25.04 41.33
C ALA A 195 -14.17 -24.01 40.35
N TRP A 196 -13.13 -24.39 39.61
CA TRP A 196 -12.53 -23.57 38.57
C TRP A 196 -13.17 -23.82 37.22
N TRP A 197 -13.40 -22.72 36.50
CA TRP A 197 -13.98 -22.69 35.17
C TRP A 197 -13.05 -21.97 34.21
N GLU A 198 -12.87 -22.53 33.02
CA GLU A 198 -12.01 -22.02 31.96
C GLU A 198 -12.84 -21.76 30.70
N LEU A 199 -12.55 -20.66 30.01
CA LEU A 199 -13.20 -20.31 28.74
C LEU A 199 -12.98 -21.42 27.71
N ALA A 200 -14.06 -21.86 27.06
CA ALA A 200 -14.09 -23.00 26.14
C ALA A 200 -14.65 -22.61 24.77
N GLU A 201 -14.31 -21.41 24.31
CA GLU A 201 -14.72 -20.87 23.02
C GLU A 201 -13.69 -21.16 21.92
N GLU A 202 -14.15 -21.34 20.69
CA GLU A 202 -13.27 -21.50 19.52
C GLU A 202 -12.60 -20.19 19.09
N ALA A 203 -13.13 -19.06 19.56
CA ALA A 203 -12.57 -17.74 19.36
C ALA A 203 -12.93 -16.84 20.54
N VAL A 204 -11.99 -15.99 20.92
CA VAL A 204 -12.14 -15.08 22.06
C VAL A 204 -12.56 -13.71 21.56
N THR A 205 -13.50 -13.04 22.22
CA THR A 205 -13.88 -11.66 21.87
C THR A 205 -13.66 -10.71 23.06
N PRO A 206 -13.37 -9.42 22.84
CA PRO A 206 -13.18 -8.47 23.95
C PRO A 206 -14.38 -8.37 24.90
N GLN A 207 -15.61 -8.59 24.40
CA GLN A 207 -16.83 -8.52 25.21
C GLN A 207 -16.87 -9.62 26.28
N MET A 208 -16.23 -10.77 26.04
CA MET A 208 -16.08 -11.83 27.05
C MET A 208 -15.26 -11.39 28.27
N PHE A 209 -14.61 -10.22 28.20
CA PHE A 209 -13.82 -9.58 29.26
C PHE A 209 -14.35 -8.20 29.63
N GLY A 210 -15.61 -7.92 29.29
CA GLY A 210 -16.30 -6.70 29.70
C GLY A 210 -16.12 -5.50 28.78
N ALA A 211 -15.59 -5.67 27.57
CA ALA A 211 -15.64 -4.60 26.57
C ALA A 211 -17.09 -4.18 26.29
N ALA A 212 -17.36 -2.87 26.29
CA ALA A 212 -18.70 -2.34 26.03
C ALA A 212 -19.08 -2.44 24.55
N ALA A 213 -18.10 -2.25 23.65
CA ALA A 213 -18.31 -2.20 22.20
C ALA A 213 -19.40 -1.18 21.79
N ASP A 214 -19.44 -0.04 22.47
CA ASP A 214 -20.38 1.05 22.26
C ASP A 214 -19.93 1.91 21.07
N ASP A 215 -20.42 1.50 19.88
CA ASP A 215 -20.43 2.16 18.55
C ASP A 215 -19.11 2.67 17.94
N GLY A 216 -18.03 2.64 18.71
CA GLY A 216 -16.73 3.15 18.34
C GLY A 216 -16.71 4.68 18.20
N SER A 217 -17.66 5.44 18.74
CA SER A 217 -17.58 6.90 18.81
C SER A 217 -16.49 7.37 19.79
N PHE A 218 -16.09 8.64 19.73
CA PHE A 218 -15.08 9.22 20.65
C PHE A 218 -15.52 9.27 22.11
N ALA A 219 -16.83 9.17 22.33
CA ALA A 219 -17.43 9.12 23.66
C ALA A 219 -17.62 7.67 24.14
N GLY A 220 -17.20 6.68 23.33
CA GLY A 220 -17.28 5.28 23.68
C GLY A 220 -16.42 4.94 24.90
N THR A 221 -16.75 3.82 25.52
CA THR A 221 -16.02 3.24 26.63
C THR A 221 -14.65 2.77 26.15
N ASN A 222 -13.62 3.03 26.95
CA ASN A 222 -12.27 2.57 26.63
C ASN A 222 -12.14 1.05 26.85
N ASP A 223 -12.18 0.28 25.77
CA ASP A 223 -12.13 -1.18 25.78
C ASP A 223 -10.70 -1.75 25.80
N LEU A 224 -9.66 -0.90 25.93
CA LEU A 224 -8.25 -1.32 25.83
C LEU A 224 -7.89 -2.47 26.80
N ALA A 225 -8.33 -2.38 28.06
CA ALA A 225 -8.04 -3.42 29.07
C ALA A 225 -8.67 -4.77 28.70
N ALA A 226 -9.92 -4.76 28.22
CA ALA A 226 -10.63 -5.96 27.80
C ALA A 226 -10.02 -6.56 26.53
N ILE A 227 -9.58 -5.73 25.57
CA ILE A 227 -8.87 -6.18 24.36
C ILE A 227 -7.56 -6.88 24.71
N LYS A 228 -6.77 -6.32 25.64
CA LYS A 228 -5.53 -6.96 26.11
C LYS A 228 -5.76 -8.30 26.77
N LEU A 229 -6.73 -8.36 27.68
CA LEU A 229 -7.05 -9.58 28.39
C LEU A 229 -7.54 -10.66 27.42
N ALA A 230 -8.41 -10.28 26.48
CA ALA A 230 -8.88 -11.15 25.41
C ALA A 230 -7.74 -11.67 24.54
N PHE A 231 -6.80 -10.80 24.14
CA PHE A 231 -5.65 -11.21 23.33
C PHE A 231 -4.74 -12.19 24.07
N ASN A 232 -4.42 -11.91 25.34
CA ASN A 232 -3.58 -12.79 26.17
C ASN A 232 -4.23 -14.16 26.37
N VAL A 233 -5.55 -14.20 26.56
CA VAL A 233 -6.30 -15.46 26.70
C VAL A 233 -6.38 -16.21 25.38
N ALA A 234 -6.62 -15.52 24.26
CA ALA A 234 -6.61 -16.11 22.93
C ALA A 234 -5.29 -16.82 22.63
N CYS A 235 -4.17 -16.13 22.91
CA CYS A 235 -2.82 -16.70 22.76
C CYS A 235 -2.60 -17.91 23.67
N ALA A 236 -3.00 -17.82 24.95
CA ALA A 236 -2.84 -18.92 25.91
C ALA A 236 -3.65 -20.17 25.56
N LEU A 237 -4.84 -19.98 24.98
CA LEU A 237 -5.74 -21.06 24.55
C LEU A 237 -5.44 -21.57 23.12
N GLY A 238 -4.58 -20.89 22.36
CA GLY A 238 -4.27 -21.24 20.97
C GLY A 238 -5.44 -21.01 20.00
N VAL A 239 -6.29 -20.02 20.28
CA VAL A 239 -7.48 -19.65 19.48
C VAL A 239 -7.37 -18.18 19.02
N PRO A 240 -8.06 -17.76 17.95
CA PRO A 240 -8.02 -16.37 17.50
C PRO A 240 -8.76 -15.40 18.44
N LEU A 241 -8.27 -14.17 18.52
CA LEU A 241 -9.02 -13.02 19.01
C LEU A 241 -9.90 -12.50 17.87
N ARG A 242 -11.23 -12.59 18.00
CA ARG A 242 -12.18 -12.02 17.04
C ARG A 242 -12.65 -10.64 17.46
N ILE A 243 -12.44 -9.66 16.59
CA ILE A 243 -12.99 -8.32 16.66
C ILE A 243 -14.20 -8.26 15.71
N ASN A 244 -15.41 -8.46 16.26
CA ASN A 244 -16.65 -8.52 15.48
C ASN A 244 -17.56 -7.30 15.67
N ARG A 245 -17.15 -6.34 16.51
CA ARG A 245 -17.84 -5.06 16.74
C ARG A 245 -16.85 -3.90 16.74
N PRO A 246 -17.32 -2.67 16.55
CA PRO A 246 -16.51 -1.49 16.81
C PRO A 246 -16.12 -1.39 18.28
N HIS A 247 -14.84 -1.16 18.53
CA HIS A 247 -14.29 -0.87 19.84
C HIS A 247 -13.61 0.49 19.84
N TYR A 248 -13.71 1.21 20.95
CA TYR A 248 -12.92 2.41 21.20
C TYR A 248 -11.81 2.07 22.18
N ALA A 249 -10.56 2.36 21.81
CA ALA A 249 -9.40 2.10 22.65
C ALA A 249 -8.57 3.38 22.80
N VAL A 250 -8.27 3.75 24.04
CA VAL A 250 -7.43 4.90 24.37
C VAL A 250 -6.32 4.44 25.29
N ALA A 251 -5.09 4.45 24.80
CA ALA A 251 -3.94 4.38 25.68
C ALA A 251 -3.78 5.76 26.34
N ALA A 252 -4.02 5.85 27.66
CA ALA A 252 -3.84 7.11 28.39
C ALA A 252 -2.37 7.58 28.37
N VAL A 253 -1.42 6.64 28.25
CA VAL A 253 0.03 6.85 28.22
C VAL A 253 0.68 5.70 27.41
N TYR A 254 1.84 5.95 26.80
CA TYR A 254 2.66 4.94 26.08
C TYR A 254 3.09 3.72 26.91
N THR A 255 2.87 3.71 28.22
CA THR A 255 3.31 2.65 29.15
C THR A 255 2.40 1.43 29.16
N ASP A 256 1.33 1.42 28.35
CA ASP A 256 0.33 0.36 28.38
C ASP A 256 0.14 -0.26 26.97
N PRO A 257 1.15 -0.96 26.40
CA PRO A 257 1.04 -1.66 25.11
C PRO A 257 0.19 -2.93 25.20
N ILE A 258 -0.31 -3.43 24.06
CA ILE A 258 -0.82 -4.80 23.98
C ILE A 258 0.41 -5.72 23.91
N GLU A 259 0.73 -6.38 25.01
CA GLU A 259 1.85 -7.30 25.05
C GLU A 259 1.56 -8.52 24.17
N ILE A 260 2.54 -8.92 23.36
CA ILE A 260 2.46 -10.12 22.52
C ILE A 260 3.09 -11.27 23.28
N PRO A 261 2.33 -12.32 23.63
CA PRO A 261 2.91 -13.51 24.24
C PRO A 261 3.93 -14.17 23.33
N ALA A 262 4.94 -14.81 23.91
CA ALA A 262 5.98 -15.53 23.16
C ALA A 262 5.43 -16.63 22.22
N THR A 263 4.23 -17.15 22.49
CA THR A 263 3.52 -18.14 21.66
C THR A 263 3.03 -17.57 20.33
N GLY A 264 2.98 -16.24 20.18
CA GLY A 264 2.28 -15.59 19.06
C GLY A 264 0.76 -15.61 19.24
N GLY A 265 0.05 -15.03 18.27
CA GLY A 265 -1.40 -14.88 18.32
C GLY A 265 -2.01 -14.51 16.97
N VAL A 266 -3.32 -14.78 16.83
CA VAL A 266 -4.11 -14.41 15.65
C VAL A 266 -5.18 -13.40 16.06
N ILE A 267 -5.29 -12.29 15.34
CA ILE A 267 -6.37 -11.30 15.48
C ILE A 267 -7.17 -11.30 14.18
N GLU A 268 -8.46 -11.58 14.27
CA GLU A 268 -9.38 -11.66 13.13
C GLU A 268 -10.46 -10.59 13.25
N PHE A 269 -10.58 -9.72 12.25
CA PHE A 269 -11.66 -8.74 12.17
C PHE A 269 -12.80 -9.29 11.30
N GLU A 270 -14.03 -9.23 11.79
CA GLU A 270 -15.22 -9.74 11.10
C GLU A 270 -16.30 -8.65 10.96
N GLY A 271 -16.95 -8.58 9.79
CA GLY A 271 -18.09 -7.69 9.54
C GLY A 271 -17.77 -6.21 9.80
N LEU A 272 -18.42 -5.62 10.80
CA LEU A 272 -18.20 -4.22 11.23
C LEU A 272 -17.12 -4.08 12.32
N GLY A 273 -16.44 -5.18 12.66
CA GLY A 273 -15.32 -5.21 13.57
C GLY A 273 -14.26 -4.19 13.21
N ARG A 274 -13.93 -3.32 14.17
CA ARG A 274 -12.86 -2.32 14.03
C ARG A 274 -12.37 -1.87 15.39
N ILE A 275 -11.10 -1.50 15.47
CA ILE A 275 -10.56 -0.81 16.64
C ILE A 275 -10.32 0.64 16.25
N ARG A 276 -11.03 1.56 16.90
CA ARG A 276 -10.80 3.00 16.81
C ARG A 276 -9.88 3.42 17.95
N TRP A 277 -8.74 4.00 17.60
CA TRP A 277 -7.80 4.55 18.57
C TRP A 277 -8.10 6.02 18.81
N GLY A 278 -8.28 6.43 20.08
CA GLY A 278 -8.43 7.83 20.45
C GLY A 278 -7.13 8.64 20.40
N ASN A 279 -7.16 9.87 20.92
CA ASN A 279 -6.18 10.98 20.77
C ASN A 279 -4.67 10.67 20.99
N PHE A 280 -4.28 9.47 21.41
CA PHE A 280 -2.89 9.03 21.60
C PHE A 280 -2.66 7.68 20.92
N GLY A 281 -2.60 7.67 19.59
CA GLY A 281 -2.50 6.44 18.81
C GLY A 281 -1.07 5.95 18.62
N LEU A 282 -0.63 5.09 19.54
CA LEU A 282 0.25 3.98 19.19
C LEU A 282 -0.43 2.66 19.56
N PRO A 283 -1.05 1.95 18.59
CA PRO A 283 -1.22 0.51 18.72
C PRO A 283 0.17 -0.13 18.78
N LEU A 284 0.68 -0.29 20.00
CA LEU A 284 1.96 -0.94 20.24
C LEU A 284 1.66 -2.39 20.60
N PHE A 285 1.84 -3.28 19.63
CA PHE A 285 2.04 -4.69 19.92
C PHE A 285 3.52 -4.83 20.31
N TRP A 286 3.77 -5.06 21.60
CA TRP A 286 5.13 -5.14 22.14
C TRP A 286 5.45 -6.57 22.55
N ASN A 287 6.52 -7.14 22.01
CA ASN A 287 7.12 -8.37 22.52
C ASN A 287 8.55 -8.05 22.96
N GLN A 288 8.86 -8.21 24.24
CA GLN A 288 10.23 -8.06 24.72
C GLN A 288 11.05 -9.36 24.52
N ASP A 289 10.36 -10.50 24.32
CA ASP A 289 10.94 -11.84 24.46
C ASP A 289 11.11 -12.61 23.13
N GLY A 290 10.61 -12.10 22.00
CA GLY A 290 11.29 -12.35 20.73
C GLY A 290 10.86 -13.51 19.81
N VAL A 291 9.75 -14.24 20.04
CA VAL A 291 9.57 -15.56 19.36
C VAL A 291 8.20 -15.81 18.71
N GLY A 292 7.18 -15.02 19.00
CA GLY A 292 5.83 -15.27 18.50
C GLY A 292 5.60 -14.81 17.06
N ARG A 293 4.88 -15.62 16.25
CA ARG A 293 4.27 -15.15 14.98
C ARG A 293 2.96 -14.43 15.30
N ILE A 294 2.74 -13.27 14.70
CA ILE A 294 1.47 -12.56 14.77
C ILE A 294 0.80 -12.57 13.42
N GLU A 295 -0.46 -12.93 13.39
CA GLU A 295 -1.29 -12.83 12.20
C GLU A 295 -2.48 -11.89 12.48
N ILE A 296 -2.60 -10.81 11.71
CA ILE A 296 -3.76 -9.91 11.74
C ILE A 296 -4.53 -10.10 10.43
N ARG A 297 -5.78 -10.55 10.51
CA ARG A 297 -6.65 -10.80 9.34
C ARG A 297 -7.73 -9.74 9.19
N ASN A 298 -7.91 -9.25 7.97
CA ASN A 298 -8.94 -8.27 7.59
C ASN A 298 -8.87 -6.98 8.43
N ALA A 299 -7.65 -6.55 8.79
CA ALA A 299 -7.44 -5.47 9.74
C ALA A 299 -8.26 -4.23 9.38
N ASN A 300 -9.13 -3.77 10.30
CA ASN A 300 -9.90 -2.55 10.14
C ASN A 300 -9.58 -1.62 11.30
N LEU A 301 -8.55 -0.80 11.09
CA LEU A 301 -7.98 0.09 12.10
C LEU A 301 -8.27 1.53 11.72
N ILE A 302 -8.89 2.25 12.65
CA ILE A 302 -9.23 3.66 12.47
C ILE A 302 -8.46 4.50 13.49
N GLY A 303 -7.67 5.44 13.00
CA GLY A 303 -7.06 6.48 13.83
C GLY A 303 -7.78 7.79 13.60
N ASP A 304 -8.33 8.37 14.66
CA ASP A 304 -9.00 9.66 14.61
C ASP A 304 -8.42 10.62 15.67
N TYR A 305 -8.21 11.89 15.31
CA TYR A 305 -7.55 12.88 16.19
C TYR A 305 -8.27 14.23 16.19
N THR A 306 -8.45 14.80 17.39
CA THR A 306 -9.16 16.07 17.61
C THR A 306 -8.30 17.20 18.17
N THR A 307 -7.04 16.97 18.58
CA THR A 307 -6.20 18.03 19.18
C THR A 307 -4.72 17.98 18.74
N PRO A 308 -4.10 19.13 18.39
CA PRO A 308 -2.66 19.24 18.18
C PRO A 308 -1.89 18.96 19.47
N LEU A 309 -0.89 18.07 19.41
CA LEU A 309 -0.11 17.63 20.56
C LEU A 309 1.16 18.48 20.78
N THR A 310 1.33 19.03 21.99
CA THR A 310 2.52 19.81 22.42
C THR A 310 3.37 19.06 23.45
N VAL A 311 3.49 17.73 23.36
CA VAL A 311 4.17 16.91 24.37
C VAL A 311 5.52 16.39 23.83
N ASN A 312 6.53 16.37 24.70
CA ASN A 312 7.89 15.91 24.41
C ASN A 312 7.90 14.55 23.71
N LYS A 313 8.57 14.48 22.55
CA LYS A 313 8.69 13.27 21.74
C LYS A 313 9.47 12.19 22.51
N PRO A 314 8.98 10.94 22.56
CA PRO A 314 9.76 9.83 23.10
C PRO A 314 11.07 9.61 22.34
N ALA A 315 12.10 9.11 23.03
CA ALA A 315 13.42 8.86 22.44
C ALA A 315 13.39 7.89 21.24
N TYR A 316 12.46 6.94 21.18
CA TYR A 316 12.33 6.01 20.03
C TYR A 316 11.69 6.68 18.80
N VAL A 317 10.71 7.58 19.00
CA VAL A 317 10.18 8.43 17.92
C VAL A 317 11.30 9.36 17.42
N GLN A 318 12.11 9.88 18.33
CA GLN A 318 13.32 10.64 18.01
C GLN A 318 14.35 9.79 17.25
N GLN A 319 14.57 8.53 17.63
CA GLN A 319 15.45 7.58 16.92
C GLN A 319 14.91 7.24 15.53
N PHE A 320 13.60 7.05 15.37
CA PHE A 320 12.95 6.96 14.05
C PHE A 320 13.24 8.20 13.21
N TYR A 321 13.06 9.40 13.75
CA TYR A 321 13.41 10.64 13.04
C TYR A 321 14.90 10.76 12.72
N ASN A 322 15.78 10.31 13.62
CA ASN A 322 17.22 10.32 13.42
C ASN A 322 17.64 9.30 12.34
N ALA A 323 17.01 8.12 12.29
CA ALA A 323 17.25 7.08 11.29
C ALA A 323 16.84 7.50 9.87
N LEU A 324 15.85 8.40 9.75
CA LEU A 324 15.48 9.03 8.46
C LEU A 324 16.56 9.98 7.91
N GLY A 325 17.72 10.10 8.55
CA GLY A 325 18.84 10.93 8.09
C GLY A 325 18.55 12.43 8.12
N ARG A 326 17.45 12.85 8.75
CA ARG A 326 17.09 14.26 8.91
C ARG A 326 17.44 14.66 10.34
N GLY A 327 18.62 15.26 10.51
CA GLY A 327 19.09 15.77 11.79
C GLY A 327 18.02 16.61 12.51
N ALA A 328 18.11 16.66 13.83
CA ALA A 328 17.13 17.17 14.81
C ALA A 328 16.50 18.57 14.57
N GLY A 329 16.83 19.27 13.47
CA GLY A 329 16.33 20.60 13.13
C GLY A 329 15.07 20.66 12.26
N TYR A 330 14.59 19.56 11.65
CA TYR A 330 13.32 19.59 10.90
C TYR A 330 12.13 19.37 11.84
N GLY A 331 11.46 20.47 12.18
CA GLY A 331 10.30 20.51 13.08
C GLY A 331 9.07 19.80 12.51
N PHE A 332 9.02 18.47 12.62
CA PHE A 332 7.76 17.71 12.60
C PHE A 332 7.01 17.97 13.91
N GLY A 333 6.62 19.22 14.15
CA GLY A 333 6.19 19.71 15.47
C GLY A 333 5.15 18.84 16.14
N ASN A 334 4.07 18.47 15.45
CA ASN A 334 2.86 17.98 16.13
C ASN A 334 2.08 16.91 15.32
N SER A 335 2.73 16.05 14.51
CA SER A 335 1.98 15.23 13.51
C SER A 335 2.51 13.81 13.34
N VAL A 336 2.10 12.90 14.22
CA VAL A 336 2.15 11.44 13.99
C VAL A 336 0.77 10.90 14.36
N THR A 337 0.15 10.14 13.46
CA THR A 337 -1.30 9.95 13.48
C THR A 337 -1.71 8.46 13.44
N GLY A 338 -0.81 7.58 13.87
CA GLY A 338 -1.10 6.16 14.06
C GLY A 338 0.05 5.31 13.58
N MET A 339 0.82 4.77 14.51
CA MET A 339 1.84 3.78 14.20
C MET A 339 1.43 2.43 14.78
N LEU A 340 1.18 1.46 13.91
CA LEU A 340 1.09 0.05 14.25
C LEU A 340 2.51 -0.46 14.40
N SER A 341 2.94 -0.68 15.64
CA SER A 341 4.29 -1.13 15.92
C SER A 341 4.29 -2.59 16.36
N PHE A 342 5.19 -3.38 15.78
CA PHE A 342 5.46 -4.77 16.12
C PHE A 342 6.92 -4.88 16.56
N LEU A 343 7.17 -4.68 17.84
CA LEU A 343 8.53 -4.75 18.38
C LEU A 343 8.79 -6.17 18.89
N GLY A 344 9.91 -6.76 18.49
CA GLY A 344 10.38 -8.07 18.94
C GLY A 344 9.61 -9.26 18.39
N SER A 345 8.82 -9.11 17.33
CA SER A 345 8.16 -10.25 16.68
C SER A 345 9.12 -10.95 15.72
N ALA A 346 9.07 -12.28 15.65
CA ALA A 346 9.86 -13.03 14.67
C ALA A 346 9.23 -12.87 13.27
N ASP A 347 7.96 -13.23 13.13
CA ASP A 347 7.20 -13.08 11.89
C ASP A 347 5.93 -12.26 12.15
N VAL A 348 5.64 -11.32 11.26
CA VAL A 348 4.41 -10.52 11.28
C VAL A 348 3.71 -10.70 9.95
N GLU A 349 2.44 -11.08 9.99
CA GLU A 349 1.59 -11.14 8.80
C GLU A 349 0.32 -10.31 9.02
N VAL A 350 0.07 -9.35 8.14
CA VAL A 350 -1.14 -8.53 8.12
C VAL A 350 -1.85 -8.77 6.79
N SER A 351 -2.99 -9.46 6.78
CA SER A 351 -3.73 -9.79 5.57
C SER A 351 -4.94 -8.89 5.35
N ASN A 352 -5.13 -8.45 4.10
CA ASN A 352 -6.20 -7.56 3.64
C ASN A 352 -6.43 -6.33 4.55
N PRO A 353 -5.38 -5.56 4.90
CA PRO A 353 -5.61 -4.44 5.79
C PRO A 353 -6.34 -3.30 5.09
N ARG A 354 -7.26 -2.71 5.83
CA ARG A 354 -7.88 -1.42 5.55
C ARG A 354 -7.46 -0.45 6.65
N PHE A 355 -6.60 0.47 6.28
CA PHE A 355 -6.17 1.56 7.16
C PHE A 355 -6.89 2.83 6.74
N THR A 356 -7.64 3.40 7.67
CA THR A 356 -8.33 4.67 7.47
C THR A 356 -7.89 5.63 8.55
N ALA A 357 -7.33 6.76 8.14
CA ALA A 357 -6.78 7.73 9.05
C ALA A 357 -7.36 9.10 8.69
N ARG A 358 -8.22 9.64 9.57
CA ARG A 358 -9.04 10.83 9.30
C ARG A 358 -8.62 11.97 10.20
N THR A 359 -8.49 13.16 9.62
CA THR A 359 -8.46 14.42 10.37
C THR A 359 -9.89 14.93 10.51
N LEU A 360 -10.35 15.20 11.73
CA LEU A 360 -11.67 15.79 11.96
C LEU A 360 -11.68 17.31 11.78
N GLU A 361 -10.51 17.96 11.77
CA GLU A 361 -10.38 19.41 11.57
C GLU A 361 -9.75 19.73 10.21
N ASN A 362 -10.35 20.68 9.50
CA ASN A 362 -10.16 20.94 8.07
C ASN A 362 -8.78 21.47 7.62
N ASP A 363 -7.78 21.73 8.48
CA ASP A 363 -6.65 22.57 8.01
C ASP A 363 -5.22 22.29 8.50
N LYS A 364 -4.91 21.37 9.44
CA LYS A 364 -3.56 21.39 10.07
C LYS A 364 -2.84 20.09 10.42
N LEU A 365 -3.43 18.92 10.25
CA LEU A 365 -2.79 17.67 10.69
C LEU A 365 -2.36 16.81 9.50
N ILE A 366 -1.07 16.51 9.43
CA ILE A 366 -0.54 15.50 8.52
C ILE A 366 -0.84 14.14 9.14
N THR A 367 -1.76 13.40 8.54
CA THR A 367 -2.05 12.04 8.96
C THR A 367 -1.02 11.08 8.40
N VAL A 368 -0.17 10.53 9.27
CA VAL A 368 0.79 9.47 8.92
C VAL A 368 0.32 8.14 9.50
N CYS A 369 0.00 7.18 8.64
CA CYS A 369 -0.14 5.78 9.04
C CYS A 369 1.22 5.09 8.87
N ILE A 370 1.79 4.56 9.95
CA ILE A 370 3.08 3.88 9.93
C ILE A 370 2.90 2.44 10.40
N MET A 371 3.30 1.45 9.61
CA MET A 371 3.56 0.11 10.12
C MET A 371 5.04 0.00 10.43
N ALA A 372 5.42 -0.20 11.69
CA ALA A 372 6.81 -0.30 12.11
C ALA A 372 7.08 -1.65 12.78
N GLY A 373 7.83 -2.52 12.13
CA GLY A 373 8.34 -3.73 12.77
C GLY A 373 9.78 -3.53 13.25
N GLU A 374 10.13 -4.08 14.40
CA GLU A 374 11.52 -4.42 14.74
C GLU A 374 11.58 -5.93 15.01
N GLY A 375 12.40 -6.67 14.25
CA GLY A 375 12.62 -8.09 14.49
C GLY A 375 13.24 -8.32 15.87
N ALA A 376 12.99 -9.48 16.48
CA ALA A 376 13.65 -9.83 17.74
C ALA A 376 15.18 -9.81 17.58
N ASN A 377 15.91 -9.35 18.61
CA ASN A 377 17.37 -9.27 18.61
C ASN A 377 18.01 -10.58 18.11
N GLY A 378 18.47 -10.59 16.84
CA GLY A 378 19.13 -11.73 16.20
C GLY A 378 18.23 -12.70 15.42
N ALA A 379 16.90 -12.60 15.51
CA ALA A 379 15.97 -13.45 14.75
C ALA A 379 15.49 -12.74 13.47
N LYS A 380 15.97 -13.20 12.32
CA LYS A 380 15.64 -12.64 10.99
C LYS A 380 14.37 -13.29 10.41
N GLY A 381 13.18 -12.96 10.93
CA GLY A 381 11.93 -13.42 10.32
C GLY A 381 11.41 -12.48 9.22
N ALA A 382 10.14 -12.61 8.82
CA ALA A 382 9.52 -11.88 7.72
C ALA A 382 8.40 -10.95 8.19
N PHE A 383 8.34 -9.75 7.60
CA PHE A 383 7.21 -8.84 7.72
C PHE A 383 6.39 -8.90 6.43
N LYS A 384 5.17 -9.43 6.51
CA LYS A 384 4.28 -9.63 5.38
C LYS A 384 3.02 -8.80 5.53
N VAL A 385 2.67 -8.06 4.49
CA VAL A 385 1.36 -7.45 4.35
C VAL A 385 0.73 -8.09 3.13
N THR A 386 -0.19 -9.03 3.28
CA THR A 386 -0.73 -9.82 2.17
C THR A 386 -2.11 -9.31 1.73
N GLY A 387 -2.48 -9.61 0.48
CA GLY A 387 -3.73 -9.11 -0.11
C GLY A 387 -3.66 -7.65 -0.56
N THR A 388 -4.81 -7.06 -0.90
CA THR A 388 -4.90 -5.65 -1.31
C THR A 388 -5.00 -4.77 -0.08
N SER A 389 -3.99 -3.96 0.16
CA SER A 389 -3.98 -2.98 1.24
C SER A 389 -4.63 -1.70 0.77
N THR A 390 -5.68 -1.25 1.46
CA THR A 390 -6.35 0.02 1.15
C THR A 390 -5.95 1.07 2.17
N PHE A 391 -5.42 2.19 1.67
CA PHE A 391 -5.00 3.33 2.50
C PHE A 391 -5.83 4.55 2.14
N ASP A 392 -6.47 5.12 3.17
CA ASP A 392 -7.25 6.36 3.11
C ASP A 392 -6.61 7.34 4.12
N GLY A 393 -5.80 8.29 3.62
CA GLY A 393 -4.98 9.20 4.44
C GLY A 393 -3.92 9.99 3.67
N ILE A 394 -3.28 10.99 4.31
CA ILE A 394 -2.37 11.96 3.67
C ILE A 394 -0.94 11.44 3.50
N HIS A 395 -0.42 10.57 4.37
CA HIS A 395 0.90 9.92 4.27
C HIS A 395 0.85 8.46 4.77
N PHE A 396 1.55 7.56 4.09
CA PHE A 396 1.66 6.16 4.47
C PHE A 396 3.11 5.67 4.48
N GLY A 397 3.53 4.98 5.54
CA GLY A 397 4.85 4.38 5.64
C GLY A 397 4.81 2.94 6.15
N ILE A 398 5.62 2.08 5.56
CA ILE A 398 5.99 0.77 6.12
C ILE A 398 7.49 0.82 6.44
N LEU A 399 7.80 0.60 7.70
CA LEU A 399 9.14 0.53 8.24
C LEU A 399 9.33 -0.89 8.76
N ALA A 400 10.36 -1.57 8.27
CA ALA A 400 10.77 -2.84 8.83
C ALA A 400 12.24 -2.73 9.24
N TRP A 401 12.51 -2.86 10.51
CA TRP A 401 13.85 -2.93 11.07
C TRP A 401 14.19 -4.37 11.46
N ALA A 402 15.39 -4.82 11.14
CA ALA A 402 15.90 -6.14 11.52
C ALA A 402 15.10 -7.37 10.99
N TYR A 403 14.26 -7.21 9.97
CA TYR A 403 13.61 -8.34 9.27
C TYR A 403 14.47 -8.86 8.10
N LYS A 404 14.30 -10.13 7.71
CA LYS A 404 14.93 -10.75 6.52
C LYS A 404 14.22 -10.41 5.22
N SER A 405 12.91 -10.23 5.28
CA SER A 405 12.12 -9.78 4.14
C SER A 405 10.97 -8.89 4.57
N LEU A 406 10.65 -7.95 3.70
CA LEU A 406 9.43 -7.15 3.72
C LEU A 406 8.65 -7.50 2.45
N ASP A 407 7.55 -8.24 2.58
CA ASP A 407 6.70 -8.61 1.45
C ASP A 407 5.33 -7.93 1.60
N VAL A 408 5.09 -6.89 0.82
CA VAL A 408 3.82 -6.16 0.77
C VAL A 408 3.10 -6.60 -0.50
N GLY A 409 1.82 -6.93 -0.40
CA GLY A 409 0.94 -7.23 -1.53
C GLY A 409 0.63 -5.97 -2.32
N ASP A 410 -0.53 -5.96 -2.98
CA ASP A 410 -0.93 -4.81 -3.77
C ASP A 410 -1.31 -3.65 -2.84
N ILE A 411 -0.88 -2.44 -3.19
CA ILE A 411 -1.16 -1.21 -2.46
C ILE A 411 -2.16 -0.41 -3.30
N LEU A 412 -3.35 -0.16 -2.74
CA LEU A 412 -4.35 0.71 -3.34
C LEU A 412 -4.51 1.97 -2.50
N ALA A 413 -4.17 3.12 -3.10
CA ALA A 413 -4.33 4.42 -2.49
C ALA A 413 -5.43 5.20 -3.24
N ASP A 414 -6.60 5.33 -2.60
CA ASP A 414 -7.83 5.79 -3.25
C ASP A 414 -8.21 7.23 -2.85
N HIS A 415 -8.09 7.59 -1.56
CA HIS A 415 -8.55 8.87 -1.03
C HIS A 415 -7.40 9.62 -0.33
N TRP A 416 -7.01 10.78 -0.86
CA TRP A 416 -5.98 11.63 -0.24
C TRP A 416 -6.57 13.02 0.02
N GLY A 417 -6.74 13.36 1.30
CA GLY A 417 -7.23 14.67 1.73
C GLY A 417 -6.22 15.80 1.45
N GLN A 418 -6.72 16.99 1.16
CA GLN A 418 -5.91 18.19 0.92
C GLN A 418 -5.22 18.65 2.22
N LEU A 419 -3.95 19.03 2.13
CA LEU A 419 -3.29 19.86 3.15
C LEU A 419 -3.35 21.33 2.68
N SER A 420 -3.92 22.24 3.47
CA SER A 420 -3.90 23.68 3.23
C SER A 420 -2.50 24.24 3.57
N VAL A 421 -1.67 24.50 2.55
CA VAL A 421 -0.21 24.68 2.71
C VAL A 421 0.25 26.14 2.82
N ALA A 422 -0.50 27.04 3.46
CA ALA A 422 -0.01 28.42 3.66
C ALA A 422 1.26 28.48 4.55
N GLY A 423 1.54 27.43 5.35
CA GLY A 423 2.69 27.38 6.28
C GLY A 423 3.78 26.34 5.99
N TYR A 424 3.64 25.48 4.97
CA TYR A 424 4.51 24.30 4.75
C TYR A 424 5.09 24.21 3.32
N ALA A 425 5.48 25.36 2.74
CA ALA A 425 5.95 25.51 1.35
C ALA A 425 7.23 24.72 0.94
N GLY A 426 7.64 23.69 1.70
CA GLY A 426 8.76 22.80 1.36
C GLY A 426 8.61 21.33 1.78
N ILE A 427 7.43 20.91 2.28
CA ILE A 427 7.24 19.55 2.85
C ILE A 427 6.00 18.82 2.28
N ALA A 428 5.30 19.40 1.31
CA ALA A 428 4.12 18.79 0.71
C ALA A 428 4.52 17.76 -0.36
N THR A 429 4.93 16.59 0.10
CA THR A 429 5.22 15.41 -0.72
C THR A 429 4.45 14.23 -0.15
N HIS A 430 3.44 13.74 -0.87
CA HIS A 430 2.73 12.51 -0.50
C HIS A 430 3.70 11.34 -0.61
N VAL A 431 3.97 10.62 0.48
CA VAL A 431 4.98 9.55 0.51
C VAL A 431 4.33 8.22 0.81
N ILE A 432 4.48 7.23 -0.08
CA ILE A 432 4.56 5.81 0.31
C ILE A 432 6.01 5.59 0.70
N TYR A 433 6.28 5.45 1.99
CA TYR A 433 7.63 5.25 2.52
C TYR A 433 7.82 3.79 2.89
N CYS A 434 8.44 3.00 2.01
CA CYS A 434 8.92 1.67 2.41
C CYS A 434 10.40 1.78 2.73
N SER A 435 10.77 1.58 3.99
CA SER A 435 12.17 1.47 4.37
C SER A 435 12.44 0.20 5.15
N VAL A 436 13.51 -0.46 4.73
CA VAL A 436 14.05 -1.60 5.44
C VAL A 436 15.48 -1.29 5.85
N GLN A 437 15.74 -1.36 7.15
CA GLN A 437 17.07 -1.21 7.71
C GLN A 437 17.50 -2.54 8.33
N GLY A 438 18.58 -3.11 7.82
CA GLY A 438 19.16 -4.36 8.32
C GLY A 438 20.49 -4.66 7.63
N ASP A 439 21.20 -5.68 8.13
CA ASP A 439 22.42 -6.18 7.51
C ASP A 439 22.18 -6.71 6.08
N GLU A 440 23.26 -6.95 5.33
CA GLU A 440 23.38 -7.05 3.86
C GLU A 440 22.51 -8.08 3.07
N ASP A 441 21.32 -8.52 3.51
CA ASP A 441 20.48 -9.52 2.81
C ASP A 441 18.95 -9.34 2.95
N VAL A 442 18.44 -8.13 3.19
CA VAL A 442 16.99 -7.91 3.31
C VAL A 442 16.27 -7.71 1.97
N ARG A 443 15.43 -8.68 1.59
CA ARG A 443 14.59 -8.58 0.39
C ARG A 443 13.32 -7.77 0.65
N THR A 444 13.11 -6.69 -0.10
CA THR A 444 11.82 -5.98 -0.12
C THR A 444 11.07 -6.34 -1.40
N THR A 445 9.89 -6.93 -1.28
CA THR A 445 8.97 -7.19 -2.39
C THR A 445 7.69 -6.40 -2.15
N LEU A 446 7.25 -5.65 -3.14
CA LEU A 446 5.96 -4.97 -3.17
C LEU A 446 5.13 -5.56 -4.32
N GLY A 447 3.83 -5.70 -4.15
CA GLY A 447 2.90 -6.02 -5.23
C GLY A 447 2.76 -4.87 -6.21
N ASP A 448 1.61 -4.77 -6.85
CA ASP A 448 1.26 -3.62 -7.67
C ASP A 448 0.87 -2.43 -6.78
N VAL A 449 1.34 -1.24 -7.12
CA VAL A 449 1.05 0.00 -6.40
C VAL A 449 0.15 0.87 -7.28
N TYR A 450 -1.08 1.11 -6.82
CA TYR A 450 -2.09 1.89 -7.51
C TYR A 450 -2.37 3.20 -6.75
N ASP A 451 -2.07 4.33 -7.39
CA ASP A 451 -2.51 5.68 -7.00
C ASP A 451 -3.66 6.09 -7.93
N LEU A 452 -4.88 5.84 -7.47
CA LEU A 452 -6.09 6.10 -8.28
C LEU A 452 -6.40 7.58 -8.42
N GLY A 453 -5.85 8.42 -7.54
CA GLY A 453 -5.91 9.87 -7.67
C GLY A 453 -7.31 10.45 -7.73
N THR A 454 -8.33 9.77 -7.17
CA THR A 454 -9.72 10.24 -7.21
C THR A 454 -9.80 11.63 -6.55
N GLU A 455 -9.89 12.68 -7.38
CA GLU A 455 -9.96 14.05 -6.89
C GLU A 455 -11.29 14.25 -6.15
N VAL A 456 -11.23 14.75 -4.92
CA VAL A 456 -12.43 15.14 -4.18
C VAL A 456 -12.94 16.44 -4.81
N ALA A 457 -14.05 16.35 -5.56
CA ALA A 457 -14.64 17.46 -6.29
C ALA A 457 -14.89 18.69 -5.39
N GLY A 458 -14.48 19.88 -5.86
CA GLY A 458 -14.74 21.17 -5.18
C GLY A 458 -13.60 21.71 -4.32
N ILE A 459 -12.38 21.18 -4.44
CA ILE A 459 -11.21 21.60 -3.66
C ILE A 459 -10.06 22.02 -4.59
N ASP A 460 -9.60 23.28 -4.51
CA ASP A 460 -8.52 23.81 -5.35
C ASP A 460 -7.13 23.27 -4.92
N PHE A 461 -6.49 22.47 -5.78
CA PHE A 461 -5.17 21.88 -5.50
C PHE A 461 -4.05 22.92 -5.58
N THR A 462 -3.42 23.24 -4.44
CA THR A 462 -2.22 24.07 -4.41
C THR A 462 -0.96 23.19 -4.50
N LEU A 463 -0.48 22.93 -5.72
CA LEU A 463 0.91 22.62 -6.12
C LEU A 463 1.76 21.68 -5.23
N GLY A 464 1.18 20.64 -4.62
CA GLY A 464 1.92 19.58 -3.92
C GLY A 464 2.44 18.51 -4.88
N SER A 465 3.61 17.96 -4.60
CA SER A 465 4.20 16.86 -5.37
C SER A 465 3.62 15.52 -4.86
N CYS A 466 3.10 14.63 -5.71
CA CYS A 466 3.00 13.21 -5.35
C CYS A 466 4.40 12.60 -5.39
N SER A 467 4.88 11.88 -4.37
CA SER A 467 6.19 11.24 -4.36
C SER A 467 6.15 9.82 -3.78
N VAL A 468 6.09 8.80 -4.63
CA VAL A 468 6.36 7.44 -4.14
C VAL A 468 7.85 7.34 -3.83
N LYS A 469 8.23 7.30 -2.54
CA LYS A 469 9.63 7.24 -2.10
C LYS A 469 9.94 5.92 -1.43
N PHE A 470 10.57 5.04 -2.19
CA PHE A 470 11.21 3.87 -1.59
C PHE A 470 12.59 4.28 -1.04
N THR A 471 13.04 3.70 0.07
CA THR A 471 14.39 3.93 0.60
C THR A 471 14.92 2.64 1.24
N SER A 472 15.79 1.92 0.54
CA SER A 472 16.48 0.74 1.06
C SER A 472 17.95 1.02 1.35
N GLN A 473 18.43 0.64 2.53
CA GLN A 473 19.87 0.61 2.81
C GLN A 473 20.45 -0.69 2.22
N GLY A 474 21.11 -0.59 1.06
CA GLY A 474 21.97 -1.65 0.51
C GLY A 474 21.30 -2.84 -0.19
N GLN A 475 20.02 -2.77 -0.59
CA GLN A 475 19.27 -3.95 -1.07
C GLN A 475 18.30 -3.65 -2.23
N ALA A 476 17.97 -4.69 -3.00
CA ALA A 476 17.04 -4.64 -4.13
C ALA A 476 15.58 -4.55 -3.65
N ILE A 477 14.91 -3.46 -4.00
CA ILE A 477 13.45 -3.33 -3.91
C ILE A 477 12.85 -3.92 -5.19
N ARG A 478 12.06 -4.97 -5.06
CA ARG A 478 11.26 -5.49 -6.18
C ARG A 478 9.83 -5.01 -6.02
N THR A 479 9.26 -4.43 -7.06
CA THR A 479 7.84 -4.06 -7.06
C THR A 479 7.20 -4.59 -8.33
N GLY A 480 5.90 -4.87 -8.27
CA GLY A 480 5.09 -5.13 -9.45
C GLY A 480 4.97 -3.88 -10.34
N ASN A 481 3.75 -3.59 -10.74
CA ASN A 481 3.44 -2.42 -11.55
C ASN A 481 3.19 -1.20 -10.66
N LEU A 482 3.74 -0.05 -11.00
CA LEU A 482 3.39 1.23 -10.37
C LEU A 482 2.45 2.00 -11.28
N TYR A 483 1.19 2.13 -10.90
CA TYR A 483 0.16 2.87 -11.62
C TYR A 483 -0.17 4.17 -10.88
N SER A 484 -0.11 5.31 -11.58
CA SER A 484 -0.63 6.57 -11.07
C SER A 484 -1.46 7.29 -12.14
N LEU A 485 -2.68 7.69 -11.77
CA LEU A 485 -3.63 8.40 -12.63
C LEU A 485 -3.66 9.91 -12.36
N ARG A 486 -2.74 10.43 -11.56
CA ARG A 486 -2.77 11.85 -11.18
C ARG A 486 -2.24 12.76 -12.27
N ALA A 487 -2.89 13.90 -12.42
CA ALA A 487 -2.45 15.01 -13.25
C ALA A 487 -1.09 15.63 -12.84
N ALA A 488 -0.71 15.55 -11.56
CA ALA A 488 0.48 16.23 -11.02
C ALA A 488 1.30 15.35 -10.05
N GLY A 489 2.62 15.24 -10.25
CA GLY A 489 3.51 14.54 -9.32
C GLY A 489 5.00 14.53 -9.67
N ILE A 490 5.83 14.27 -8.66
CA ILE A 490 7.27 13.96 -8.78
C ILE A 490 7.46 12.51 -8.35
N LEU A 491 7.65 11.58 -9.30
CA LEU A 491 7.99 10.21 -8.93
C LEU A 491 9.45 10.12 -8.46
N ASP A 492 9.68 10.22 -7.15
CA ASP A 492 11.03 10.23 -6.57
C ASP A 492 11.45 8.87 -5.98
N ILE A 493 12.09 8.02 -6.79
CA ILE A 493 12.51 6.67 -6.40
C ILE A 493 13.95 6.70 -5.89
N ASN A 494 14.15 6.72 -4.56
CA ASN A 494 15.48 6.78 -3.94
C ASN A 494 15.93 5.42 -3.41
N GLY A 495 16.40 4.52 -4.28
CA GLY A 495 16.88 3.20 -3.89
C GLY A 495 18.29 2.90 -4.38
N SER A 496 19.04 2.09 -3.62
CA SER A 496 20.36 1.61 -4.06
C SER A 496 20.25 0.58 -5.17
N ASN A 497 19.28 -0.34 -5.09
CA ASN A 497 18.93 -1.27 -6.15
C ASN A 497 17.40 -1.37 -6.23
N PHE A 498 16.82 -1.29 -7.43
CA PHE A 498 15.38 -1.49 -7.63
C PHE A 498 15.12 -2.35 -8.89
N ASP A 499 14.02 -3.07 -8.86
CA ASP A 499 13.51 -3.93 -9.93
C ASP A 499 12.00 -3.72 -10.02
N ILE A 500 11.59 -2.80 -10.89
CA ILE A 500 10.20 -2.38 -11.06
C ILE A 500 9.66 -3.07 -12.31
N ALA A 501 8.65 -3.93 -12.18
CA ALA A 501 8.12 -4.70 -13.31
C ALA A 501 7.57 -3.79 -14.41
N SER A 502 6.73 -2.82 -14.05
CA SER A 502 6.38 -1.72 -14.93
C SER A 502 6.02 -0.44 -14.19
N LEU A 503 6.13 0.69 -14.87
CA LEU A 503 5.70 2.00 -14.40
C LEU A 503 4.70 2.54 -15.40
N PHE A 504 3.48 2.84 -14.96
CA PHE A 504 2.45 3.49 -15.74
C PHE A 504 2.05 4.80 -15.05
N TRP A 505 2.27 5.91 -15.73
CA TRP A 505 1.81 7.22 -15.30
C TRP A 505 0.93 7.82 -16.38
N LYS A 506 -0.27 8.24 -16.01
CA LYS A 506 -1.20 8.94 -16.90
C LYS A 506 -1.61 10.24 -16.23
N GLY A 507 -1.11 11.36 -16.76
CA GLY A 507 -1.60 12.67 -16.37
C GLY A 507 -3.06 12.83 -16.81
N ASP A 508 -3.92 13.27 -15.89
CA ASP A 508 -5.25 13.77 -16.25
C ASP A 508 -5.12 15.20 -16.81
N SER A 509 -5.82 15.48 -17.90
CA SER A 509 -5.80 16.77 -18.61
C SER A 509 -6.53 17.89 -17.86
N ALA A 510 -7.27 17.56 -16.80
CA ALA A 510 -8.03 18.54 -16.04
C ALA A 510 -7.18 19.39 -15.07
N ALA A 511 -6.06 18.86 -14.55
CA ALA A 511 -5.30 19.57 -13.52
C ALA A 511 -4.08 20.30 -14.08
N LYS A 512 -4.15 21.62 -14.04
CA LYS A 512 -3.05 22.51 -14.45
C LYS A 512 -1.88 22.36 -13.48
N LEU A 513 -0.84 21.63 -13.87
CA LEU A 513 0.47 21.75 -13.26
C LEU A 513 0.92 23.21 -13.41
N GLY A 514 1.07 23.93 -12.29
CA GLY A 514 1.60 25.29 -12.32
C GLY A 514 2.89 25.33 -13.13
N ALA A 515 2.99 26.30 -14.03
CA ALA A 515 4.01 26.36 -15.08
C ALA A 515 5.43 26.04 -14.54
N GLY A 516 6.13 25.10 -15.19
CA GLY A 516 7.58 24.88 -15.02
C GLY A 516 8.03 23.80 -14.04
N LYS A 517 7.18 22.84 -13.65
CA LYS A 517 7.60 21.70 -12.81
C LYS A 517 7.83 20.44 -13.66
N PRO A 518 9.08 19.98 -13.83
CA PRO A 518 9.37 18.77 -14.59
C PRO A 518 8.81 17.51 -13.89
N ILE A 519 8.39 16.52 -14.69
CA ILE A 519 8.21 15.16 -14.18
C ILE A 519 9.62 14.63 -13.93
N ARG A 520 10.02 14.53 -12.66
CA ARG A 520 11.30 13.93 -12.31
C ARG A 520 11.06 12.47 -11.95
N ILE A 521 11.77 11.59 -12.64
CA ILE A 521 12.05 10.24 -12.17
C ILE A 521 13.45 10.33 -11.55
N GLY A 522 13.47 10.72 -10.28
CA GLY A 522 14.71 10.86 -9.52
C GLY A 522 15.21 9.48 -9.14
N LEU A 523 16.44 9.15 -9.54
CA LEU A 523 17.16 7.97 -9.07
C LEU A 523 18.30 8.49 -8.20
N GLY A 524 17.97 8.80 -6.95
CA GLY A 524 18.90 9.44 -6.03
C GLY A 524 19.70 8.42 -5.22
N LEU A 525 21.03 8.53 -5.32
CA LEU A 525 21.95 7.91 -4.38
C LEU A 525 22.07 8.80 -3.14
N TYR A 526 21.32 8.48 -2.10
CA TYR A 526 21.67 8.96 -0.77
C TYR A 526 21.46 7.84 0.24
N ASP A 527 22.41 6.91 0.30
CA ASP A 527 22.51 5.98 1.43
C ASP A 527 23.03 6.68 2.70
N GLY A 528 23.39 7.97 2.63
CA GLY A 528 24.01 8.73 3.71
C GLY A 528 25.47 8.34 3.99
N TYR A 529 26.01 7.34 3.29
CA TYR A 529 27.35 6.78 3.50
C TYR A 529 28.29 6.93 2.29
N GLY A 530 27.82 7.49 1.17
CA GLY A 530 28.65 7.82 0.01
C GLY A 530 29.03 6.60 -0.84
N ARG A 531 28.28 5.49 -0.77
CA ARG A 531 28.51 4.34 -1.64
C ARG A 531 27.78 4.54 -2.97
N THR A 532 28.46 4.26 -4.08
CA THR A 532 27.84 4.19 -5.41
C THR A 532 26.98 2.93 -5.49
N ALA A 533 25.68 3.08 -5.76
CA ALA A 533 24.82 1.92 -5.89
C ALA A 533 24.87 1.30 -7.31
N ASN A 534 24.64 -0.01 -7.38
CA ASN A 534 24.90 -0.84 -8.55
C ASN A 534 23.63 -1.07 -9.38
N GLY A 535 23.13 -0.01 -10.03
CA GLY A 535 22.14 -0.11 -11.10
C GLY A 535 20.71 -0.47 -10.66
N GLY A 536 19.74 -0.01 -11.46
CA GLY A 536 18.33 -0.35 -11.28
C GLY A 536 17.73 -0.88 -12.58
N LYS A 537 16.66 -1.67 -12.46
CA LYS A 537 15.93 -2.25 -13.59
C LYS A 537 14.48 -1.79 -13.58
N PHE A 538 14.02 -1.32 -14.73
CA PHE A 538 12.62 -1.09 -15.02
C PHE A 538 12.21 -2.01 -16.17
N GLY A 539 11.14 -2.79 -16.04
CA GLY A 539 10.69 -3.67 -17.13
C GLY A 539 10.06 -2.88 -18.29
N SER A 540 9.00 -2.13 -18.03
CA SER A 540 8.43 -1.18 -19.01
C SER A 540 7.98 0.10 -18.33
N VAL A 541 8.19 1.25 -18.96
CA VAL A 541 7.73 2.55 -18.48
C VAL A 541 6.75 3.11 -19.50
N TYR A 542 5.58 3.56 -19.07
CA TYR A 542 4.59 4.24 -19.89
C TYR A 542 4.25 5.59 -19.23
N LEU A 543 4.50 6.68 -19.93
CA LEU A 543 4.20 8.04 -19.47
C LEU A 543 3.24 8.69 -20.47
N HIS A 544 2.05 9.11 -20.04
CA HIS A 544 1.16 9.95 -20.84
C HIS A 544 1.11 11.37 -20.26
N ILE A 545 1.68 12.32 -21.00
CA ILE A 545 1.83 13.73 -20.65
C ILE A 545 0.79 14.54 -21.44
N PRO A 546 -0.23 15.13 -20.79
CA PRO A 546 -1.25 15.93 -21.48
C PRO A 546 -0.72 17.28 -22.01
N ASP A 547 -1.56 17.94 -22.84
CA ASP A 547 -1.21 19.01 -23.80
C ASP A 547 -0.73 20.35 -23.17
N ASP A 548 -1.12 20.65 -21.93
CA ASP A 548 -0.97 21.96 -21.29
C ASP A 548 0.31 22.13 -20.45
N HIS A 549 1.36 21.36 -20.72
CA HIS A 549 2.49 21.22 -19.80
C HIS A 549 3.86 21.49 -20.44
N ASN A 550 4.58 22.51 -19.92
CA ASN A 550 5.97 22.85 -20.24
C ASN A 550 6.99 21.87 -19.62
N ASN A 551 6.70 20.57 -19.56
CA ASN A 551 7.38 19.65 -18.67
C ASN A 551 8.43 18.79 -19.38
N THR A 552 9.69 19.01 -19.00
CA THR A 552 10.80 18.07 -19.21
C THR A 552 10.56 16.80 -18.37
N VAL A 553 10.64 15.61 -18.96
CA VAL A 553 10.80 14.36 -18.18
C VAL A 553 12.28 14.20 -17.87
N ILE A 554 12.64 14.48 -16.63
CA ILE A 554 14.03 14.38 -16.19
C ILE A 554 14.20 13.03 -15.51
N PHE A 555 15.04 12.19 -16.09
CA PHE A 555 15.62 11.05 -15.40
C PHE A 555 16.88 11.57 -14.71
N SER A 556 16.70 12.27 -13.58
CA SER A 556 17.81 12.93 -12.90
C SER A 556 18.55 11.95 -12.02
N GLU A 557 19.87 11.87 -12.20
CA GLU A 557 20.73 11.13 -11.32
C GLU A 557 21.66 12.06 -10.56
N TYR A 558 21.67 11.89 -9.24
CA TYR A 558 22.85 12.17 -8.44
C TYR A 558 23.67 10.87 -8.37
N GLY A 559 24.39 10.54 -9.45
CA GLY A 559 25.50 9.58 -9.43
C GLY A 559 25.22 8.10 -9.66
N CYS A 560 24.07 7.68 -10.22
CA CYS A 560 23.92 6.27 -10.61
C CYS A 560 24.72 5.97 -11.89
N TYR A 561 25.02 4.69 -12.10
CA TYR A 561 25.60 4.19 -13.35
C TYR A 561 24.83 2.91 -13.70
N ASN A 562 24.42 2.76 -14.97
CA ASN A 562 23.75 1.57 -15.51
C ASN A 562 22.30 1.33 -15.03
N VAL A 563 21.41 2.31 -15.21
CA VAL A 563 19.97 2.04 -15.10
C VAL A 563 19.49 1.43 -16.41
N ASN A 564 18.98 0.21 -16.32
CA ASN A 564 18.42 -0.51 -17.46
C ASN A 564 16.90 -0.33 -17.46
N PHE A 565 16.42 0.49 -18.38
CA PHE A 565 15.01 0.52 -18.72
C PHE A 565 14.79 -0.49 -19.85
N GLY A 566 13.78 -1.35 -19.73
CA GLY A 566 13.32 -2.15 -20.85
C GLY A 566 12.66 -1.24 -21.89
N LYS A 567 11.34 -1.32 -22.05
CA LYS A 567 10.64 -0.44 -23.02
C LYS A 567 10.15 0.84 -22.35
N VAL A 568 10.60 2.01 -22.79
CA VAL A 568 10.08 3.31 -22.34
C VAL A 568 9.16 3.91 -23.40
N THR A 569 7.86 3.95 -23.12
CA THR A 569 6.84 4.58 -23.96
C THR A 569 6.44 5.93 -23.38
N ILE A 570 6.61 7.00 -24.16
CA ILE A 570 6.16 8.34 -23.76
C ILE A 570 5.16 8.81 -24.78
N ARG A 571 3.95 9.15 -24.36
CA ARG A 571 2.93 9.84 -25.14
C ARG A 571 2.86 11.28 -24.68
N HIS A 572 3.08 12.24 -25.57
CA HIS A 572 2.99 13.66 -25.24
C HIS A 572 1.96 14.37 -26.11
N ASP A 573 0.93 14.91 -25.44
CA ASP A 573 -0.20 15.74 -25.88
C ASP A 573 0.11 17.10 -26.55
N GLY A 574 1.34 17.60 -26.57
CA GLY A 574 1.65 19.03 -26.32
C GLY A 574 1.77 19.97 -27.53
N THR A 575 1.28 21.21 -27.36
CA THR A 575 1.36 22.30 -28.35
C THR A 575 2.50 23.31 -28.17
N SER A 576 3.19 23.34 -27.02
CA SER A 576 4.36 24.20 -26.79
C SER A 576 5.51 23.47 -26.07
N GLN A 577 6.71 23.41 -26.66
CA GLN A 577 7.89 22.84 -26.03
C GLN A 577 9.02 23.86 -25.88
N GLN A 578 9.59 23.96 -24.68
CA GLN A 578 10.73 24.84 -24.38
C GLN A 578 12.04 24.13 -23.97
N ALA A 579 12.05 22.81 -23.67
CA ALA A 579 13.26 22.08 -23.28
C ALA A 579 13.11 20.57 -23.47
N GLY A 580 14.23 19.83 -23.43
CA GLY A 580 14.28 18.41 -23.81
C GLY A 580 13.32 17.50 -23.07
N ILE A 581 12.80 16.49 -23.78
CA ILE A 581 11.77 15.60 -23.25
C ILE A 581 12.41 14.56 -22.34
N ILE A 582 13.58 14.03 -22.70
CA ILE A 582 14.26 12.96 -21.95
C ILE A 582 15.70 13.39 -21.68
N SER A 583 16.13 13.38 -20.43
CA SER A 583 17.52 13.63 -20.05
C SER A 583 17.98 12.70 -18.94
N GLY A 584 19.12 12.03 -19.10
CA GLY A 584 19.69 11.12 -18.09
C GLY A 584 20.79 10.18 -18.62
N PRO A 585 21.49 9.43 -17.74
CA PRO A 585 22.56 8.51 -18.11
C PRO A 585 22.07 7.07 -18.31
N PHE A 586 21.54 6.82 -19.50
CA PHE A 586 20.90 5.56 -19.88
C PHE A 586 21.90 4.54 -20.41
N GLY A 587 21.74 3.23 -20.16
CA GLY A 587 22.56 2.21 -20.82
C GLY A 587 21.74 0.96 -21.15
N ASN A 588 21.83 0.48 -22.39
CA ASN A 588 21.04 -0.64 -22.93
C ASN A 588 19.51 -0.43 -22.87
N CYS A 589 19.04 0.80 -23.06
CA CYS A 589 17.61 1.12 -23.00
C CYS A 589 16.94 1.11 -24.39
N ASP A 590 15.68 0.68 -24.50
CA ASP A 590 14.85 0.81 -25.72
C ASP A 590 13.71 1.82 -25.50
N PHE A 591 13.87 3.02 -26.03
CA PHE A 591 12.88 4.09 -25.97
C PHE A 591 11.94 4.00 -27.18
N ASP A 592 10.63 3.90 -26.97
CA ASP A 592 9.57 3.98 -27.99
C ASP A 592 8.71 5.22 -27.73
N VAL A 593 9.13 6.38 -28.23
CA VAL A 593 8.51 7.67 -27.95
C VAL A 593 7.43 7.97 -28.98
N TYR A 594 6.21 8.25 -28.55
CA TYR A 594 5.09 8.71 -29.38
C TYR A 594 4.78 10.19 -29.09
N LEU A 595 5.02 11.06 -30.06
CA LEU A 595 4.79 12.50 -29.95
C LEU A 595 3.54 12.87 -30.77
N ASP A 596 2.51 13.34 -30.09
CA ASP A 596 1.29 13.85 -30.70
C ASP A 596 1.31 15.39 -30.59
N MET A 597 2.01 16.02 -31.54
CA MET A 597 2.23 17.47 -31.60
C MET A 597 1.64 18.03 -32.91
N PRO A 598 0.33 18.33 -32.97
CA PRO A 598 -0.31 18.79 -34.20
C PRO A 598 0.14 20.20 -34.64
N ASN A 599 0.80 20.98 -33.78
CA ASN A 599 1.14 22.37 -34.02
C ASN A 599 2.65 22.59 -34.27
N THR A 600 2.96 23.67 -35.00
CA THR A 600 4.31 24.12 -35.36
C THR A 600 5.03 24.69 -34.12
N ILE A 601 6.21 24.17 -33.76
CA ILE A 601 7.02 24.68 -32.64
C ILE A 601 7.63 26.03 -33.03
N THR A 602 7.52 27.01 -32.15
CA THR A 602 8.10 28.36 -32.29
C THR A 602 9.63 28.27 -32.41
N ALA A 603 10.22 29.07 -33.30
CA ALA A 603 11.60 28.97 -33.77
C ALA A 603 12.67 28.84 -32.65
N GLY A 604 13.23 27.63 -32.54
CA GLY A 604 14.40 27.25 -31.74
C GLY A 604 14.52 25.72 -31.83
N ALA A 605 15.67 25.18 -32.26
CA ALA A 605 15.79 23.74 -32.52
C ALA A 605 15.62 22.94 -31.20
N PRO A 606 14.49 22.26 -30.96
CA PRO A 606 14.29 21.55 -29.71
C PRO A 606 15.21 20.33 -29.71
N THR A 607 16.00 20.19 -28.66
CA THR A 607 16.68 18.92 -28.35
C THR A 607 15.65 18.01 -27.73
N PHE A 608 15.29 16.89 -28.35
CA PHE A 608 14.20 16.05 -27.82
C PHE A 608 14.69 15.04 -26.78
N ILE A 609 15.86 14.45 -27.03
CA ILE A 609 16.53 13.54 -26.12
C ILE A 609 17.94 14.04 -25.90
N ASN A 610 18.33 14.10 -24.63
CA ASN A 610 19.68 14.39 -24.17
C ASN A 610 20.21 13.20 -23.36
N ILE A 611 20.96 12.30 -24.00
CA ILE A 611 21.62 11.20 -23.28
C ILE A 611 22.90 11.75 -22.65
N GLN A 612 22.99 11.75 -21.33
CA GLN A 612 24.13 12.28 -20.57
C GLN A 612 25.07 11.16 -20.10
N ASN A 613 26.35 11.45 -19.87
CA ASN A 613 27.33 10.58 -19.18
C ASN A 613 27.72 9.21 -19.79
N GLY A 614 27.49 8.94 -21.08
CA GLY A 614 28.17 7.84 -21.78
C GLY A 614 27.50 6.47 -21.69
N GLY A 615 26.20 6.45 -21.93
CA GLY A 615 25.43 5.24 -22.16
C GLY A 615 25.73 4.52 -23.46
N ASP A 616 26.00 3.21 -23.40
CA ASP A 616 26.13 2.36 -24.59
C ASP A 616 24.80 1.67 -24.96
N ASN A 617 24.66 1.34 -26.25
CA ASN A 617 23.59 0.47 -26.81
C ASN A 617 22.15 0.94 -26.53
N ASN A 618 21.89 2.23 -26.42
CA ASN A 618 20.55 2.76 -26.32
C ASN A 618 19.88 2.78 -27.71
N ARG A 619 18.67 2.24 -27.81
CA ARG A 619 17.83 2.32 -29.00
C ARG A 619 16.73 3.34 -28.76
N VAL A 620 16.56 4.27 -29.67
CA VAL A 620 15.47 5.23 -29.66
C VAL A 620 14.65 5.03 -30.93
N THR A 621 13.38 4.72 -30.76
CA THR A 621 12.35 4.75 -31.80
C THR A 621 11.40 5.88 -31.47
N MET A 622 11.30 6.88 -32.34
CA MET A 622 10.38 8.00 -32.21
C MET A 622 9.31 7.93 -33.29
N ARG A 623 8.05 8.12 -32.92
CA ARG A 623 6.92 8.31 -33.83
C ARG A 623 6.32 9.67 -33.55
N THR A 624 6.21 10.52 -34.56
CA THR A 624 5.67 11.87 -34.38
C THR A 624 4.73 12.26 -35.51
N ASN A 625 3.61 12.93 -35.20
CA ASN A 625 2.78 13.58 -36.20
C ASN A 625 3.18 15.05 -36.43
N SER A 626 4.26 15.51 -35.79
CA SER A 626 4.72 16.89 -35.91
C SER A 626 5.14 17.20 -37.35
N PRO A 627 4.70 18.35 -37.91
CA PRO A 627 5.15 18.80 -39.22
C PRO A 627 6.66 19.12 -39.25
N GLN A 628 7.31 19.25 -38.08
CA GLN A 628 8.72 19.59 -37.93
C GLN A 628 9.63 18.38 -37.68
N PHE A 629 9.17 17.14 -37.89
CA PHE A 629 9.99 15.95 -37.63
C PHE A 629 11.35 15.96 -38.36
N LYS A 630 11.44 16.64 -39.51
CA LYS A 630 12.68 16.82 -40.28
C LYS A 630 13.73 17.68 -39.57
N THR A 631 13.31 18.61 -38.70
CA THR A 631 14.21 19.51 -37.98
C THR A 631 14.51 19.05 -36.55
N MET A 632 13.87 17.97 -36.09
CA MET A 632 14.14 17.38 -34.78
C MET A 632 15.61 16.94 -34.65
N ARG A 633 16.20 17.24 -33.49
CA ARG A 633 17.55 16.83 -33.12
C ARG A 633 17.51 15.82 -31.97
N VAL A 634 18.28 14.76 -32.11
CA VAL A 634 18.70 13.87 -31.02
C VAL A 634 20.14 14.26 -30.70
N ILE A 635 20.40 14.75 -29.49
CA ILE A 635 21.74 15.17 -29.09
C ILE A 635 22.27 14.16 -28.09
N GLU A 636 23.36 13.49 -28.44
CA GLU A 636 24.24 12.85 -27.46
C GLU A 636 25.14 13.95 -26.89
N SER A 637 24.93 14.36 -25.63
CA SER A 637 25.86 15.27 -24.98
C SER A 637 26.86 14.46 -24.15
N ASP A 638 28.13 14.68 -24.48
CA ASP A 638 29.25 14.71 -23.53
C ASP A 638 30.23 13.55 -23.37
N LYS A 639 30.19 12.44 -24.13
CA LYS A 639 31.38 11.54 -24.16
C LYS A 639 31.73 10.99 -25.53
N VAL A 640 33.00 11.20 -25.90
CA VAL A 640 33.74 10.63 -27.05
C VAL A 640 33.98 9.12 -26.84
N GLY A 641 32.99 8.37 -26.37
CA GLY A 641 33.17 6.98 -25.97
C GLY A 641 31.90 6.12 -25.84
N SER A 642 30.69 6.70 -26.00
CA SER A 642 29.49 5.88 -26.10
C SER A 642 29.41 5.20 -27.47
N THR A 643 29.14 3.91 -27.49
CA THR A 643 29.04 3.08 -28.71
C THR A 643 27.68 2.40 -28.80
N GLY A 644 27.24 2.10 -30.03
CA GLY A 644 26.06 1.26 -30.28
C GLY A 644 24.69 1.92 -30.04
N ASN A 645 24.64 3.21 -29.71
CA ASN A 645 23.36 3.92 -29.67
C ASN A 645 22.73 3.98 -31.08
N THR A 646 21.42 4.02 -31.19
CA THR A 646 20.73 4.19 -32.48
C THR A 646 19.47 5.02 -32.28
N ALA A 647 19.15 5.90 -33.22
CA ALA A 647 17.88 6.61 -33.22
C ALA A 647 17.18 6.48 -34.58
N LEU A 648 15.91 6.07 -34.55
CA LEU A 648 15.00 5.99 -35.68
C LEU A 648 13.83 6.92 -35.41
N ILE A 649 13.59 7.89 -36.29
CA ILE A 649 12.44 8.79 -36.23
C ILE A 649 11.51 8.45 -37.40
N THR A 650 10.24 8.17 -37.14
CA THR A 650 9.21 7.89 -38.13
C THR A 650 8.12 8.97 -38.07
N GLY A 651 7.87 9.66 -39.18
CA GLY A 651 6.72 10.53 -39.32
C GLY A 651 5.44 9.71 -39.41
N ILE A 652 4.53 9.85 -38.45
CA ILE A 652 3.28 9.06 -38.38
C ILE A 652 2.40 9.33 -39.60
N LEU A 653 2.30 10.59 -40.01
CA LEU A 653 1.44 11.02 -41.12
C LEU A 653 2.05 10.74 -42.50
N THR A 654 3.38 10.79 -42.60
CA THR A 654 4.09 10.67 -43.88
C THR A 654 4.64 9.27 -44.14
N GLY A 655 4.82 8.47 -43.08
CA GLY A 655 5.55 7.20 -43.14
C GLY A 655 7.06 7.36 -43.37
N GLU A 656 7.58 8.60 -43.45
CA GLU A 656 9.01 8.85 -43.69
C GLU A 656 9.84 8.41 -42.48
N GLU A 657 10.90 7.65 -42.72
CA GLU A 657 11.86 7.22 -41.69
C GLU A 657 13.17 7.99 -41.82
N ARG A 658 13.73 8.42 -40.68
CA ARG A 658 15.04 9.03 -40.56
C ARG A 658 15.86 8.27 -39.53
N ARG A 659 16.90 7.56 -39.99
CA ARG A 659 17.89 6.93 -39.11
C ARG A 659 19.00 7.92 -38.80
N LEU A 660 19.22 8.18 -37.52
CA LEU A 660 20.36 8.92 -37.01
C LEU A 660 21.35 7.88 -36.48
N THR A 661 22.47 7.75 -37.16
CA THR A 661 23.57 6.89 -36.69
C THR A 661 24.48 7.78 -35.81
N PRO A 662 24.78 7.38 -34.56
CA PRO A 662 25.72 8.15 -33.73
C PRO A 662 27.10 8.10 -34.36
N GLY A 663 27.83 9.21 -34.22
CA GLY A 663 29.10 9.38 -34.92
C GLY A 663 28.90 9.76 -36.38
N HIS A 664 28.34 10.95 -36.61
CA HIS A 664 28.82 11.74 -37.74
C HIS A 664 30.26 12.11 -37.41
N GLU A 665 31.20 11.18 -37.59
CA GLU A 665 32.62 11.43 -37.49
C GLU A 665 32.89 12.66 -38.36
N LEU A 666 33.25 13.77 -37.71
CA LEU A 666 33.92 14.88 -38.37
C LEU A 666 35.26 14.30 -38.85
N GLY A 667 35.23 13.66 -40.01
CA GLY A 667 36.45 13.19 -40.65
C GLY A 667 37.30 14.42 -40.94
N LEU A 668 38.53 14.42 -40.43
CA LEU A 668 39.54 15.35 -40.89
C LEU A 668 40.06 14.81 -42.22
N TYR A 669 39.67 15.44 -43.32
CA TYR A 669 40.14 15.05 -44.64
C TYR A 669 41.29 15.95 -45.05
N ARG A 670 42.31 15.34 -45.64
CA ARG A 670 43.44 16.02 -46.28
C ARG A 670 43.40 15.69 -47.77
N VAL A 671 43.22 16.71 -48.61
CA VAL A 671 43.22 16.57 -50.07
C VAL A 671 44.32 17.43 -50.66
N GLU A 672 44.99 16.89 -51.67
CA GLU A 672 46.14 17.52 -52.31
C GLU A 672 45.86 17.73 -53.81
N ALA A 673 46.28 18.88 -54.34
CA ALA A 673 46.30 19.16 -55.76
C ALA A 673 47.69 19.64 -56.18
N ARG A 674 48.27 19.02 -57.21
CA ARG A 674 49.50 19.47 -57.85
C ARG A 674 49.17 20.21 -59.13
N LEU A 675 49.59 21.46 -59.23
CA LEU A 675 49.36 22.32 -60.38
C LEU A 675 50.69 22.58 -61.08
N ALA A 676 50.83 22.07 -62.30
CA ALA A 676 51.88 22.50 -63.21
C ALA A 676 51.68 23.99 -63.55
N MET A 677 52.73 24.79 -63.49
CA MET A 677 52.66 26.24 -63.73
C MET A 677 52.53 26.56 -65.22
N THR A 678 51.46 26.11 -65.87
CA THR A 678 51.16 26.38 -67.28
C THR A 678 51.17 27.88 -67.56
N ALA A 679 51.65 28.28 -68.74
CA ALA A 679 51.79 29.69 -69.08
C ALA A 679 50.45 30.44 -68.96
N GLY A 680 50.39 31.49 -68.14
CA GLY A 680 49.16 32.21 -67.85
C GLY A 680 49.18 33.01 -66.55
N ALA A 681 48.09 33.73 -66.28
CA ALA A 681 47.96 34.56 -65.07
C ALA A 681 47.41 33.77 -63.87
N THR A 682 46.71 32.66 -64.09
CA THR A 682 46.07 31.87 -63.04
C THR A 682 46.21 30.36 -63.25
N LEU A 683 46.19 29.61 -62.16
CA LEU A 683 46.06 28.15 -62.12
C LEU A 683 44.87 27.80 -61.22
N THR A 684 44.17 26.70 -61.49
CA THR A 684 42.96 26.33 -60.73
C THR A 684 43.04 24.89 -60.23
N ALA A 685 42.99 24.68 -58.92
CA ALA A 685 42.71 23.39 -58.31
C ALA A 685 41.18 23.22 -58.19
N ALA A 686 40.58 22.62 -59.22
CA ALA A 686 39.13 22.48 -59.32
C ALA A 686 38.55 21.59 -58.21
N ASN A 687 37.51 22.06 -57.53
CA ASN A 687 36.76 21.33 -56.50
C ASN A 687 37.64 20.76 -55.36
N LEU A 688 38.75 21.43 -55.01
CA LEU A 688 39.64 20.96 -53.95
C LEU A 688 38.94 20.93 -52.58
N ILE A 689 37.97 21.81 -52.38
CA ILE A 689 37.13 21.88 -51.18
C ILE A 689 35.71 21.44 -51.57
N PRO A 690 35.23 20.26 -51.13
CA PRO A 690 33.90 19.78 -51.51
C PRO A 690 32.77 20.56 -50.80
N ARG A 691 31.55 20.47 -51.33
CA ARG A 691 30.34 20.99 -50.67
C ARG A 691 30.18 20.36 -49.29
N GLY A 692 29.89 21.16 -48.27
CA GLY A 692 29.74 20.73 -46.88
C GLY A 692 31.05 20.74 -46.08
N ALA A 693 32.20 21.04 -46.71
CA ALA A 693 33.47 21.16 -46.03
C ALA A 693 33.57 22.45 -45.22
N ASN A 694 34.17 22.38 -44.03
CA ASN A 694 34.64 23.51 -43.24
C ASN A 694 36.19 23.49 -43.26
N VAL A 695 36.80 24.46 -43.93
CA VAL A 695 38.25 24.48 -44.16
C VAL A 695 38.98 24.89 -42.88
N ILE A 696 39.90 24.04 -42.43
CA ILE A 696 40.70 24.25 -41.21
C ILE A 696 42.09 24.77 -41.61
N ALA A 697 42.64 24.25 -42.71
CA ALA A 697 43.92 24.68 -43.22
C ALA A 697 44.00 24.57 -44.73
N LEU A 698 44.65 25.55 -45.34
CA LEU A 698 44.97 25.56 -46.76
C LEU A 698 46.38 26.09 -46.93
N THR A 699 47.25 25.22 -47.42
CA THR A 699 48.68 25.50 -47.57
C THR A 699 49.08 25.29 -49.02
N SER A 700 50.15 25.98 -49.42
CA SER A 700 50.80 25.72 -50.70
C SER A 700 52.30 25.49 -50.51
N THR A 701 52.95 24.81 -51.44
CA THR A 701 54.40 24.67 -51.49
C THR A 701 54.86 24.60 -52.94
N ILE A 702 55.84 25.42 -53.32
CA ILE A 702 56.51 25.30 -54.62
C ILE A 702 57.39 24.05 -54.58
N SER A 703 56.97 22.99 -55.27
CA SER A 703 57.69 21.72 -55.35
C SER A 703 58.80 21.76 -56.40
N THR A 704 58.63 22.56 -57.47
CA THR A 704 59.64 22.83 -58.51
C THR A 704 59.69 24.34 -58.77
N ALA A 705 60.89 24.93 -58.81
CA ALA A 705 61.06 26.38 -58.97
C ALA A 705 60.26 26.91 -60.16
N ALA A 706 59.56 28.02 -59.96
CA ALA A 706 58.90 28.68 -61.09
C ALA A 706 59.95 29.30 -62.01
N GLY A 707 59.69 29.30 -63.31
CA GLY A 707 60.47 30.12 -64.22
C GLY A 707 60.17 31.60 -63.97
N THR A 708 61.22 32.43 -63.97
CA THR A 708 61.12 33.89 -63.82
C THR A 708 61.06 34.61 -65.17
N SER A 709 61.03 33.88 -66.28
CA SER A 709 61.21 34.46 -67.62
C SER A 709 60.05 35.37 -68.04
N ALA A 710 58.87 35.20 -67.43
CA ALA A 710 57.69 36.04 -67.62
C ALA A 710 57.44 37.05 -66.47
N GLY A 711 58.47 37.37 -65.68
CA GLY A 711 58.40 38.40 -64.63
C GLY A 711 57.75 37.96 -63.32
N LEU A 712 57.46 36.68 -63.13
CA LEU A 712 56.83 36.15 -61.91
C LEU A 712 57.68 36.45 -60.66
N THR A 713 57.10 37.17 -59.70
CA THR A 713 57.73 37.48 -58.40
C THR A 713 57.07 36.77 -57.23
N GLY A 714 55.93 36.11 -57.42
CA GLY A 714 55.18 35.41 -56.38
C GLY A 714 53.82 34.91 -56.86
N TYR A 715 52.94 34.52 -55.94
CA TYR A 715 51.55 34.16 -56.23
C TYR A 715 50.62 34.43 -55.03
N LYS A 716 49.33 34.56 -55.31
CA LYS A 716 48.24 34.61 -54.31
C LYS A 716 47.45 33.30 -54.35
N LEU A 717 46.83 32.95 -53.23
CA LEU A 717 45.87 31.83 -53.15
C LEU A 717 44.53 32.34 -52.66
N GLY A 718 43.49 32.01 -53.41
CA GLY A 718 42.16 32.47 -53.08
C GLY A 718 41.06 31.67 -53.74
N THR A 719 39.91 32.30 -53.83
CA THR A 719 38.69 31.84 -54.50
C THR A 719 38.45 32.74 -55.72
N ALA A 720 37.36 32.51 -56.45
CA ALA A 720 36.97 33.42 -57.53
C ALA A 720 36.49 34.79 -57.02
N ALA A 721 36.07 34.88 -55.76
CA ALA A 721 35.54 36.12 -55.16
C ALA A 721 36.62 36.93 -54.43
N ASP A 722 37.68 36.27 -53.97
CA ASP A 722 38.77 36.86 -53.18
C ASP A 722 40.07 36.14 -53.55
N ASP A 723 40.94 36.82 -54.30
CA ASP A 723 42.11 36.24 -54.96
C ASP A 723 43.28 35.93 -54.00
N ASP A 724 43.24 36.45 -52.77
CA ASP A 724 44.24 36.22 -51.74
C ASP A 724 43.71 35.72 -50.40
N LEU A 725 42.44 35.26 -50.35
CA LEU A 725 41.80 34.71 -49.15
C LEU A 725 42.71 33.80 -48.30
N TYR A 726 43.45 32.90 -48.94
CA TYR A 726 44.34 31.92 -48.29
C TYR A 726 45.82 32.34 -48.26
N GLY A 727 46.09 33.60 -48.59
CA GLY A 727 47.35 34.29 -48.41
C GLY A 727 48.17 34.52 -49.68
N VAL A 728 49.24 35.31 -49.51
CA VAL A 728 50.15 35.73 -50.57
C VAL A 728 51.56 35.21 -50.32
N ARG A 729 52.20 34.68 -51.37
CA ARG A 729 53.61 34.29 -51.37
C ARG A 729 54.44 35.25 -52.22
N THR A 730 55.49 35.80 -51.64
CA THR A 730 56.57 36.47 -52.37
C THR A 730 57.76 35.52 -52.58
N GLY A 731 58.32 35.54 -53.78
CA GLY A 731 59.39 34.64 -54.23
C GLY A 731 58.89 33.34 -54.84
N VAL A 732 59.68 32.81 -55.78
CA VAL A 732 59.33 31.64 -56.63
C VAL A 732 60.29 30.46 -56.49
N GLY A 733 61.17 30.48 -55.49
CA GLY A 733 62.11 29.40 -55.21
C GLY A 733 61.44 28.15 -54.62
N VAL A 734 62.05 26.99 -54.84
CA VAL A 734 61.63 25.71 -54.25
C VAL A 734 61.50 25.84 -52.73
N GLY A 735 60.44 25.25 -52.16
CA GLY A 735 60.16 25.28 -50.73
C GLY A 735 59.48 26.58 -50.24
N GLY A 736 59.26 27.56 -51.13
CA GLY A 736 58.37 28.67 -50.82
C GLY A 736 56.96 28.17 -50.55
N TYR A 737 56.38 28.53 -49.40
CA TYR A 737 55.08 28.02 -48.96
C TYR A 737 54.17 29.15 -48.47
N THR A 738 52.86 28.91 -48.51
CA THR A 738 51.87 29.66 -47.74
C THR A 738 51.24 28.78 -46.68
N GLY A 739 50.86 29.36 -45.53
CA GLY A 739 50.07 28.66 -44.52
C GLY A 739 49.02 29.55 -43.86
N ASN A 740 48.28 28.97 -42.93
CA ASN A 740 47.09 29.58 -42.32
C ASN A 740 47.33 30.96 -41.69
N ALA A 741 48.54 31.24 -41.20
CA ALA A 741 48.91 32.53 -40.62
C ALA A 741 48.92 33.68 -41.65
N GLN A 742 48.83 33.37 -42.95
CA GLN A 742 48.88 34.34 -44.03
C GLN A 742 47.50 34.57 -44.68
N TRP A 743 46.43 33.94 -44.20
CA TRP A 743 45.08 34.18 -44.70
C TRP A 743 44.68 35.65 -44.51
N THR A 744 44.08 36.27 -45.53
CA THR A 744 43.70 37.69 -45.49
C THR A 744 42.34 37.92 -44.85
N ALA A 745 41.50 36.88 -44.77
CA ALA A 745 40.25 36.87 -44.03
C ALA A 745 39.98 35.50 -43.38
N ASP A 746 39.00 35.44 -42.48
CA ASP A 746 38.54 34.19 -41.89
C ASP A 746 37.83 33.35 -42.96
N ALA A 747 38.48 32.27 -43.39
CA ALA A 747 37.91 31.33 -44.34
C ALA A 747 37.12 30.20 -43.67
N SER A 748 36.95 30.24 -42.34
CA SER A 748 36.12 29.28 -41.60
C SER A 748 34.64 29.41 -41.98
N GLY A 749 33.93 28.28 -42.01
CA GLY A 749 32.54 28.21 -42.43
C GLY A 749 32.27 27.07 -43.41
N VAL A 750 31.06 26.52 -43.33
CA VAL A 750 30.63 25.40 -44.18
C VAL A 750 30.42 25.90 -45.62
N ARG A 751 31.12 25.31 -46.58
CA ARG A 751 30.94 25.63 -48.00
C ARG A 751 29.62 25.07 -48.54
N ILE A 752 28.74 25.96 -48.98
CA ILE A 752 27.41 25.57 -49.52
C ILE A 752 27.47 24.95 -50.91
N ALA A 753 28.59 25.09 -51.62
CA ALA A 753 28.92 24.48 -52.90
C ALA A 753 30.38 24.01 -52.91
N ALA A 754 30.76 23.13 -53.84
CA ALA A 754 32.16 22.79 -54.03
C ALA A 754 32.93 24.04 -54.51
N GLU A 755 34.11 24.25 -53.94
CA GLU A 755 34.91 25.44 -54.17
C GLU A 755 36.27 25.06 -54.76
N SER A 756 36.67 25.80 -55.78
CA SER A 756 37.97 25.67 -56.42
C SER A 756 38.95 26.68 -55.81
N VAL A 757 40.21 26.28 -55.69
CA VAL A 757 41.28 27.15 -55.18
C VAL A 757 42.04 27.71 -56.38
N ILE A 758 42.10 29.03 -56.47
CA ILE A 758 42.73 29.76 -57.56
C ILE A 758 44.10 30.26 -57.09
N VAL A 759 45.11 29.99 -57.90
CA VAL A 759 46.46 30.52 -57.74
C VAL A 759 46.67 31.63 -58.74
N THR A 760 46.88 32.85 -58.28
CA THR A 760 47.04 34.03 -59.15
C THR A 760 48.49 34.50 -59.13
N ALA A 761 49.11 34.64 -60.30
CA ALA A 761 50.48 35.10 -60.45
C ALA A 761 50.65 36.55 -59.96
N VAL A 762 51.80 36.86 -59.34
CA VAL A 762 52.17 38.22 -58.91
C VAL A 762 53.43 38.65 -59.65
N GLY A 763 53.46 39.90 -60.14
CA GLY A 763 54.61 40.53 -60.83
C GLY A 763 54.77 40.16 -62.31
N GLY A 764 54.08 39.12 -62.79
CA GLY A 764 54.16 38.62 -64.15
C GLY A 764 53.19 37.46 -64.36
N ASN A 765 53.45 36.62 -65.36
CA ASN A 765 52.69 35.39 -65.61
C ASN A 765 53.50 34.15 -65.20
N PHE A 766 52.83 33.04 -64.93
CA PHE A 766 53.46 31.72 -65.00
C PHE A 766 53.99 31.50 -66.43
N ASP A 767 55.16 30.88 -66.58
CA ASP A 767 55.85 30.75 -67.89
C ASP A 767 55.89 29.32 -68.44
N GLY A 768 55.16 28.39 -67.82
CA GLY A 768 55.19 26.97 -68.16
C GLY A 768 56.18 26.15 -67.34
N THR A 769 57.02 26.78 -66.51
CA THR A 769 58.04 26.10 -65.70
C THR A 769 57.67 26.11 -64.22
N GLY A 770 57.75 24.94 -63.56
CA GLY A 770 57.52 24.80 -62.12
C GLY A 770 56.23 24.07 -61.75
N GLU A 771 56.07 23.78 -60.46
CA GLU A 771 54.90 23.10 -59.91
C GLU A 771 54.59 23.66 -58.50
N ILE A 772 53.30 23.83 -58.20
CA ILE A 772 52.79 24.17 -56.85
C ILE A 772 51.93 23.01 -56.34
N LEU A 773 52.23 22.54 -55.14
CA LEU A 773 51.37 21.63 -54.36
C LEU A 773 50.45 22.48 -53.48
N ILE A 774 49.14 22.25 -53.54
CA ILE A 774 48.14 22.83 -52.64
C ILE A 774 47.57 21.70 -51.78
N VAL A 775 47.51 21.91 -50.46
CA VAL A 775 46.95 20.95 -49.50
C VAL A 775 45.83 21.62 -48.73
N ALA A 776 44.61 21.10 -48.88
CA ALA A 776 43.44 21.51 -48.10
C ALA A 776 43.15 20.48 -47.02
N ASN A 777 43.03 20.93 -45.77
CA ASN A 777 42.55 20.16 -44.64
C ASN A 777 41.20 20.73 -44.22
N TYR A 778 40.17 19.90 -44.17
CA TYR A 778 38.82 20.31 -43.84
C TYR A 778 38.08 19.24 -43.06
N PHE A 779 37.09 19.67 -42.27
CA PHE A 779 36.07 18.77 -41.74
C PHE A 779 34.92 18.68 -42.75
N ILE A 780 34.48 17.48 -43.07
CA ILE A 780 33.19 17.28 -43.76
C ILE A 780 32.43 16.21 -42.99
N GLY A 781 31.25 16.56 -42.47
CA GLY A 781 30.31 15.54 -41.97
C GLY A 781 29.82 14.69 -43.13
N ALA A 782 29.43 13.44 -42.87
CA ALA A 782 28.81 12.55 -43.87
C ALA A 782 27.80 13.29 -44.76
N PRO A 783 27.73 12.94 -46.06
CA PRO A 783 27.23 13.80 -47.13
C PRO A 783 25.94 14.54 -46.76
N TYR A 784 25.99 15.86 -46.94
CA TYR A 784 24.84 16.79 -46.97
C TYR A 784 23.88 16.49 -48.14
N THR A 785 23.69 15.22 -48.54
CA THR A 785 22.85 14.84 -49.67
C THR A 785 21.35 15.00 -49.38
N ASP A 786 20.93 15.04 -48.11
CA ASP A 786 19.51 14.93 -47.77
C ASP A 786 18.90 16.16 -47.04
N LEU A 787 19.48 17.36 -47.21
CA LEU A 787 18.94 18.62 -46.64
C LEU A 787 18.67 19.70 -47.70
N LEU A 788 17.85 19.35 -48.70
CA LEU A 788 17.01 20.27 -49.45
C LEU A 788 15.55 19.80 -49.39
#